data_AF-A0A151E5Y4-F1
#
_entry.id   AF-A0A151E5Y4-F1
#
_cell.length_a   1.000
_cell.length_b   1.000
_cell.length_c   1.000
_cell.angle_alpha   90.00
_cell.angle_beta   90.00
_cell.angle_gamma   90.00
#
_symmetry.space_group_name_H-M   'P 1'
#
loop_
_entity.id
_entity.type
_entity.pdbx_description
1 polymer ?
#
loop_
_entity_poly.entity_id
_entity_poly.type
_entity_poly.pdbx_seq_one_letter_code
_entity_poly.pdbx_strand_id
1 'polypeptide(L)'
;MSRKEIISKNDSELINYVTNSAKWRNLIKEIQTVFPSPWKEAGEDQIFENTFLSAVKQLDNMKHPRIYKEQKAWQGYVGDPSLPDYSKCRDVKLGKNISPLNEVIKELVDFFNGMPNWNHPQTMCNVVPPPNIASIIGSTLCQIFSPNILEGEYSWNVAKTEIESGAMLSDLIGWDPYESGGLYTFGGTGCYFYGLKLALTSVFGKESRFKGIREDGQILVSRSGHYIKQNCSDWIGLGMDNVREIPVDEHNRMDIDALKEEMVNCRREKKPIVMIVCTMGTTDAFAIDPIQDVRKLINKYKNANGCPKPLLYADAVIGWSTLAFKNYDFKKNPLNFSKKALKILEYNYKQMEPLYHADAIGIDLHKTGWAPYLCSFFLVKDYKRFKDLLGRPLPAYLQDRTPYNPFQFTLETSRTGSSAMAGWATLKLFGYEGYQTILGRIIETQIFLRELLKNDKNLVCVNPDNHGFVTLFRVYPKHINAERQFERELYNPDSREELKEYNLLQQRVANKLFAMLRDPNQKVSGWENPPYTSFTAGYRTPEYAPDEKDNKYFIYALKAFPMSPNSNELSMQIVRNYVLKARDLVIEELIKECGSEQEGIQELKKKSDVRTTENWFGDNEYIPLKYLISSEKLSIEDTLKNIPFCSHLTYEQIKDLLNNSKKERIESGVIVCDEGEKADKVYLILSGKVKVYNTDKVGNEIELALIEKGNIFGEMALFDKGVRSACVKTIENCEFLIFNGAKFLELALS
;
A
#
# COMPACT_ATOMS: atom_id res chain seq x y z
N MET A 1 6.75 11.07 -64.58
CA MET A 1 7.75 10.17 -65.17
C MET A 1 7.46 8.77 -64.67
N SER A 2 7.20 7.84 -65.59
CA SER A 2 6.98 6.44 -65.21
C SER A 2 8.31 5.82 -64.76
N ARG A 3 8.29 4.82 -63.86
CA ARG A 3 9.49 4.12 -63.33
C ARG A 3 10.44 3.59 -64.42
N LYS A 4 9.97 3.49 -65.67
CA LYS A 4 10.73 3.04 -66.85
C LYS A 4 11.60 4.13 -67.49
N GLU A 5 11.41 5.40 -67.18
CA GLU A 5 12.11 6.51 -67.85
C GLU A 5 13.44 6.91 -67.19
N ILE A 6 13.82 6.29 -66.06
CA ILE A 6 15.00 6.69 -65.26
C ILE A 6 16.18 5.69 -65.35
N ILE A 7 16.04 4.54 -66.02
CA ILE A 7 17.01 3.44 -65.90
C ILE A 7 17.84 3.29 -67.19
N SER A 8 19.16 3.50 -67.11
CA SER A 8 20.11 3.26 -68.22
C SER A 8 20.46 1.77 -68.35
N LYS A 9 21.08 1.36 -69.46
CA LYS A 9 21.49 -0.05 -69.70
C LYS A 9 22.46 -0.58 -68.62
N ASN A 10 23.34 0.27 -68.07
CA ASN A 10 24.24 -0.08 -66.96
C ASN A 10 23.48 -0.32 -65.64
N ASP A 11 22.37 0.38 -65.43
CA ASP A 11 21.52 0.17 -64.26
C ASP A 11 20.76 -1.16 -64.35
N SER A 12 20.48 -1.67 -65.56
CA SER A 12 19.78 -2.95 -65.75
C SER A 12 20.60 -4.19 -65.35
N GLU A 13 21.91 -4.17 -65.57
CA GLU A 13 22.83 -5.22 -65.09
C GLU A 13 23.07 -5.11 -63.58
N LEU A 14 23.18 -3.88 -63.05
CA LEU A 14 23.27 -3.64 -61.60
C LEU A 14 21.99 -4.13 -60.89
N ILE A 15 20.81 -3.84 -61.45
CA ILE A 15 19.51 -4.29 -60.96
C ILE A 15 19.42 -5.82 -61.02
N ASN A 16 19.88 -6.48 -62.08
CA ASN A 16 19.88 -7.95 -62.18
C ASN A 16 20.84 -8.60 -61.15
N TYR A 17 22.03 -8.02 -60.92
CA TYR A 17 22.94 -8.44 -59.85
C TYR A 17 22.32 -8.23 -58.45
N VAL A 18 21.54 -7.16 -58.31
CA VAL A 18 20.83 -6.78 -57.07
C VAL A 18 19.49 -7.49 -56.89
N THR A 19 18.93 -8.22 -57.86
CA THR A 19 17.55 -8.74 -57.70
C THR A 19 17.43 -10.22 -57.38
N ASN A 20 18.32 -11.13 -57.85
CA ASN A 20 17.90 -12.54 -57.94
C ASN A 20 18.81 -13.66 -57.37
N SER A 21 19.72 -13.41 -56.42
CA SER A 21 20.52 -14.53 -55.83
C SER A 21 20.52 -14.67 -54.31
N ALA A 22 20.18 -13.63 -53.54
CA ALA A 22 20.36 -13.67 -52.09
C ALA A 22 19.04 -13.97 -51.35
N LYS A 23 19.02 -15.03 -50.52
CA LYS A 23 17.88 -15.47 -49.68
C LYS A 23 17.20 -14.31 -48.92
N TRP A 24 17.98 -13.34 -48.43
CA TRP A 24 17.47 -12.21 -47.67
C TRP A 24 16.49 -11.31 -48.46
N ARG A 25 16.60 -11.25 -49.80
CA ARG A 25 15.70 -10.43 -50.64
C ARG A 25 14.29 -11.00 -50.76
N ASN A 26 14.12 -12.29 -50.50
CA ASN A 26 12.80 -12.89 -50.36
C ASN A 26 12.30 -12.72 -48.93
N LEU A 27 13.17 -12.92 -47.93
CA LEU A 27 12.82 -12.73 -46.52
C LEU A 27 12.39 -11.28 -46.22
N ILE A 28 13.03 -10.28 -46.85
CA ILE A 28 12.66 -8.88 -46.60
C ILE A 28 11.23 -8.56 -47.06
N LYS A 29 10.70 -9.25 -48.09
CA LYS A 29 9.31 -9.07 -48.53
C LYS A 29 8.34 -9.56 -47.46
N GLU A 30 8.64 -10.69 -46.83
CA GLU A 30 7.87 -11.21 -45.69
C GLU A 30 7.96 -10.26 -44.50
N ILE A 31 9.18 -9.84 -44.15
CA ILE A 31 9.44 -8.89 -43.05
C ILE A 31 8.72 -7.56 -43.27
N GLN A 32 8.67 -7.03 -44.49
CA GLN A 32 7.99 -5.77 -44.78
C GLN A 32 6.48 -5.84 -44.46
N THR A 33 5.84 -7.01 -44.57
CA THR A 33 4.41 -7.16 -44.25
C THR A 33 4.09 -7.06 -42.76
N VAL A 34 5.09 -7.17 -41.87
CA VAL A 34 4.88 -7.06 -40.42
C VAL A 34 5.06 -5.61 -39.90
N PHE A 35 5.37 -4.67 -40.78
CA PHE A 35 5.41 -3.24 -40.48
C PHE A 35 4.20 -2.52 -41.09
N PRO A 36 3.67 -1.46 -40.44
CA PRO A 36 2.69 -0.57 -41.07
C PRO A 36 3.23 0.01 -42.39
N SER A 37 2.35 0.24 -43.36
CA SER A 37 2.73 0.79 -44.65
C SER A 37 3.22 2.23 -44.51
N PRO A 38 4.30 2.62 -45.20
CA PRO A 38 4.71 4.02 -45.29
C PRO A 38 3.78 4.84 -46.21
N TRP A 39 2.83 4.22 -46.91
CA TRP A 39 1.96 4.86 -47.89
C TRP A 39 0.49 4.71 -47.52
N LYS A 40 -0.31 5.69 -47.95
CA LYS A 40 -1.76 5.60 -47.86
C LYS A 40 -2.31 4.86 -49.09
N GLU A 41 -2.39 3.54 -49.01
CA GLU A 41 -2.95 2.68 -50.05
C GLU A 41 -4.06 1.79 -49.50
N ALA A 42 -5.08 1.52 -50.32
CA ALA A 42 -6.25 0.78 -49.87
C ALA A 42 -5.88 -0.66 -49.51
N GLY A 43 -6.07 -1.03 -48.25
CA GLY A 43 -5.91 -2.39 -47.75
C GLY A 43 -4.50 -2.76 -47.25
N GLU A 44 -3.48 -1.91 -47.45
CA GLU A 44 -2.11 -2.23 -47.00
C GLU A 44 -1.98 -2.32 -45.47
N ASP A 45 -2.63 -1.42 -44.73
CA ASP A 45 -2.62 -1.44 -43.25
C ASP A 45 -3.69 -2.35 -42.63
N GLN A 46 -4.55 -2.99 -43.44
CA GLN A 46 -5.65 -3.82 -42.91
C GLN A 46 -5.14 -5.01 -42.09
N ILE A 47 -3.95 -5.53 -42.43
CA ILE A 47 -3.28 -6.60 -41.67
C ILE A 47 -2.96 -6.11 -40.25
N PHE A 48 -2.35 -4.92 -40.12
CA PHE A 48 -2.03 -4.31 -38.83
C PHE A 48 -3.30 -4.07 -38.00
N GLU A 49 -4.32 -3.43 -38.59
CA GLU A 49 -5.59 -3.13 -37.91
C GLU A 49 -6.29 -4.40 -37.40
N ASN A 50 -6.44 -5.41 -38.27
CA ASN A 50 -7.11 -6.67 -37.91
C ASN A 50 -6.33 -7.43 -36.84
N THR A 51 -5.00 -7.43 -36.93
CA THR A 51 -4.13 -8.08 -35.94
C THR A 51 -4.23 -7.38 -34.59
N PHE A 52 -4.23 -6.05 -34.57
CA PHE A 52 -4.40 -5.25 -33.36
C PHE A 52 -5.77 -5.49 -32.70
N LEU A 53 -6.86 -5.46 -33.49
CA LEU A 53 -8.21 -5.75 -33.01
C LEU A 53 -8.33 -7.19 -32.47
N SER A 54 -7.70 -8.16 -33.13
CA SER A 54 -7.65 -9.55 -32.66
C SER A 54 -6.95 -9.66 -31.30
N ALA A 55 -5.81 -8.99 -31.11
CA ALA A 55 -5.10 -8.98 -29.83
C ALA A 55 -5.97 -8.38 -28.70
N VAL A 56 -6.64 -7.24 -28.96
CA VAL A 56 -7.56 -6.62 -28.01
C VAL A 56 -8.71 -7.56 -27.63
N LYS A 57 -9.29 -8.26 -28.62
CA LYS A 57 -10.37 -9.23 -28.38
C LYS A 57 -9.89 -10.42 -27.53
N GLN A 58 -8.67 -10.91 -27.78
CA GLN A 58 -8.10 -12.00 -26.97
C GLN A 58 -7.89 -11.57 -25.51
N LEU A 59 -7.38 -10.36 -25.27
CA LEU A 59 -7.27 -9.80 -23.91
C LEU A 59 -8.63 -9.62 -23.23
N ASP A 60 -9.66 -9.20 -23.98
CA ASP A 60 -11.01 -9.05 -23.43
C ASP A 60 -11.61 -10.40 -23.02
N ASN A 61 -11.36 -11.46 -23.79
CA ASN A 61 -11.79 -12.82 -23.46
C ASN A 61 -11.16 -13.38 -22.17
N MET A 62 -10.04 -12.82 -21.71
CA MET A 62 -9.43 -13.20 -20.43
C MET A 62 -10.16 -12.59 -19.22
N LYS A 63 -11.02 -11.59 -19.41
CA LYS A 63 -11.79 -10.99 -18.30
C LYS A 63 -12.89 -11.94 -17.84
N HIS A 64 -13.13 -11.95 -16.54
CA HIS A 64 -14.15 -12.77 -15.93
C HIS A 64 -15.55 -12.15 -16.04
N PRO A 65 -16.62 -12.98 -16.11
CA PRO A 65 -18.00 -12.48 -16.18
C PRO A 65 -18.42 -11.82 -14.86
N ARG A 66 -19.39 -10.89 -14.95
CA ARG A 66 -19.99 -10.23 -13.77
C ARG A 66 -20.93 -11.14 -12.97
N ILE A 67 -21.53 -12.13 -13.63
CA ILE A 67 -22.52 -13.04 -13.02
C ILE A 67 -21.81 -14.29 -12.52
N TYR A 68 -22.07 -14.67 -11.26
CA TYR A 68 -21.58 -15.90 -10.62
C TYR A 68 -22.19 -17.14 -11.28
N LYS A 69 -21.68 -17.48 -12.47
CA LYS A 69 -21.77 -18.82 -13.05
C LYS A 69 -20.43 -19.50 -12.82
N GLU A 70 -20.46 -20.74 -12.33
CA GLU A 70 -19.27 -21.61 -12.19
C GLU A 70 -18.15 -21.03 -11.30
N GLN A 71 -18.48 -20.23 -10.28
CA GLN A 71 -17.50 -19.63 -9.34
C GLN A 71 -16.43 -18.69 -9.95
N LYS A 72 -16.54 -18.38 -11.25
CA LYS A 72 -15.58 -17.53 -11.98
C LYS A 72 -15.85 -16.04 -11.89
N ALA A 73 -16.94 -15.59 -11.25
CA ALA A 73 -17.31 -14.19 -11.27
C ALA A 73 -16.58 -13.37 -10.21
N TRP A 74 -16.38 -12.08 -10.54
CA TRP A 74 -15.78 -11.09 -9.64
C TRP A 74 -14.31 -11.31 -9.29
N GLN A 75 -13.55 -12.02 -10.14
CA GLN A 75 -12.10 -12.12 -9.98
C GLN A 75 -11.42 -10.82 -10.43
N GLY A 76 -10.60 -10.25 -9.55
CA GLY A 76 -9.82 -9.03 -9.79
C GLY A 76 -8.63 -9.19 -10.73
N TYR A 77 -8.60 -10.22 -11.56
CA TYR A 77 -7.51 -10.59 -12.46
C TYR A 77 -8.04 -10.85 -13.87
N VAL A 78 -7.13 -11.06 -14.82
CA VAL A 78 -7.46 -11.63 -16.13
C VAL A 78 -6.89 -13.04 -16.22
N GLY A 79 -7.65 -13.98 -16.78
CA GLY A 79 -7.22 -15.37 -16.94
C GLY A 79 -7.09 -16.14 -15.63
N ASP A 80 -6.06 -16.97 -15.51
CA ASP A 80 -5.78 -17.76 -14.31
C ASP A 80 -5.00 -16.93 -13.28
N PRO A 81 -5.56 -16.67 -12.08
CA PRO A 81 -4.90 -15.88 -11.05
C PRO A 81 -3.74 -16.60 -10.35
N SER A 82 -3.41 -17.85 -10.70
CA SER A 82 -2.30 -18.60 -10.13
C SER A 82 -0.95 -17.85 -10.25
N LEU A 83 0.01 -18.22 -9.41
CA LEU A 83 1.35 -17.62 -9.46
C LEU A 83 2.08 -17.94 -10.77
N PRO A 84 2.89 -17.01 -11.30
CA PRO A 84 3.73 -17.28 -12.46
C PRO A 84 4.89 -18.24 -12.10
N ASP A 85 5.17 -19.20 -12.99
CA ASP A 85 6.36 -20.05 -12.93
C ASP A 85 7.46 -19.50 -13.85
N TYR A 86 8.56 -19.06 -13.25
CA TYR A 86 9.71 -18.52 -13.98
C TYR A 86 10.83 -19.54 -14.23
N SER A 87 10.70 -20.78 -13.74
CA SER A 87 11.77 -21.77 -13.72
C SER A 87 12.36 -22.07 -15.11
N LYS A 88 11.52 -22.03 -16.15
CA LYS A 88 11.90 -22.32 -17.54
C LYS A 88 12.10 -21.09 -18.42
N CYS A 89 11.84 -19.88 -17.93
CA CYS A 89 11.93 -18.67 -18.77
C CYS A 89 13.34 -18.44 -19.33
N ARG A 90 14.39 -18.96 -18.67
CA ARG A 90 15.79 -18.87 -19.13
C ARG A 90 16.17 -19.91 -20.19
N ASP A 91 15.32 -20.90 -20.44
CA ASP A 91 15.55 -21.94 -21.45
C ASP A 91 15.24 -21.45 -22.87
N VAL A 92 14.43 -20.39 -23.00
CA VAL A 92 14.02 -19.80 -24.27
C VAL A 92 15.25 -19.33 -25.08
N LYS A 93 15.26 -19.61 -26.39
CA LYS A 93 16.30 -19.21 -27.33
C LYS A 93 15.70 -18.41 -28.48
N LEU A 94 16.51 -17.54 -29.08
CA LEU A 94 16.16 -16.89 -30.34
C LEU A 94 15.93 -17.97 -31.40
N GLY A 95 14.77 -17.91 -32.06
CA GLY A 95 14.40 -18.85 -33.12
C GLY A 95 15.38 -18.80 -34.29
N LYS A 96 15.58 -19.93 -34.97
CA LYS A 96 16.45 -20.02 -36.17
C LYS A 96 15.82 -19.36 -37.41
N ASN A 97 14.50 -19.17 -37.42
CA ASN A 97 13.70 -18.69 -38.54
C ASN A 97 12.72 -17.60 -38.06
N ILE A 98 12.11 -16.88 -39.02
CA ILE A 98 11.02 -15.92 -38.76
C ILE A 98 9.82 -16.68 -38.20
N SER A 99 9.24 -16.17 -37.10
CA SER A 99 8.01 -16.72 -36.53
C SER A 99 6.77 -16.08 -37.18
N PRO A 100 5.66 -16.83 -37.34
CA PRO A 100 4.39 -16.27 -37.77
C PRO A 100 3.91 -15.16 -36.82
N LEU A 101 3.51 -14.01 -37.37
CA LEU A 101 3.08 -12.84 -36.58
C LEU A 101 1.94 -13.18 -35.60
N ASN A 102 0.92 -13.92 -36.05
CA ASN A 102 -0.22 -14.31 -35.24
C ASN A 102 0.14 -15.19 -34.04
N GLU A 103 1.14 -16.07 -34.16
CA GLU A 103 1.64 -16.89 -33.06
C GLU A 103 2.34 -16.02 -32.02
N VAL A 104 3.20 -15.10 -32.47
CA VAL A 104 3.87 -14.14 -31.57
C VAL A 104 2.85 -13.26 -30.85
N ILE A 105 1.82 -12.74 -31.55
CA ILE A 105 0.76 -11.93 -30.92
C ILE A 105 -0.02 -12.74 -29.89
N LYS A 106 -0.31 -14.01 -30.15
CA LYS A 106 -0.98 -14.88 -29.18
C LYS A 106 -0.12 -15.07 -27.92
N GLU A 107 1.16 -15.38 -28.07
CA GLU A 107 2.10 -15.49 -26.94
C GLU A 107 2.20 -14.16 -26.16
N LEU A 108 2.22 -13.02 -26.86
CA LEU A 108 2.20 -11.69 -26.21
C LEU A 108 0.95 -11.48 -25.36
N VAL A 109 -0.21 -11.91 -25.83
CA VAL A 109 -1.46 -11.84 -25.07
C VAL A 109 -1.43 -12.81 -23.89
N ASP A 110 -0.89 -14.02 -24.06
CA ASP A 110 -0.80 -15.04 -23.00
C ASP A 110 0.03 -14.55 -21.78
N PHE A 111 1.00 -13.63 -21.96
CA PHE A 111 1.73 -13.01 -20.85
C PHE A 111 0.85 -12.15 -19.90
N PHE A 112 -0.36 -11.78 -20.31
CA PHE A 112 -1.30 -11.07 -19.43
C PHE A 112 -2.02 -12.02 -18.46
N ASN A 113 -2.00 -13.33 -18.70
CA ASN A 113 -2.66 -14.31 -17.85
C ASN A 113 -2.17 -14.21 -16.39
N GLY A 114 -3.11 -14.01 -15.45
CA GLY A 114 -2.84 -13.82 -14.03
C GLY A 114 -2.49 -12.39 -13.60
N MET A 115 -2.53 -11.42 -14.52
CA MET A 115 -2.32 -10.00 -14.22
C MET A 115 -3.53 -9.40 -13.47
N PRO A 116 -3.33 -8.54 -12.45
CA PRO A 116 -4.42 -7.79 -11.84
C PRO A 116 -5.19 -6.97 -12.89
N ASN A 117 -6.52 -7.07 -12.85
CA ASN A 117 -7.41 -6.21 -13.61
C ASN A 117 -7.65 -4.93 -12.81
N TRP A 118 -6.89 -3.88 -13.09
CA TRP A 118 -6.98 -2.58 -12.41
C TRP A 118 -8.34 -1.89 -12.56
N ASN A 119 -9.12 -2.25 -13.59
CA ASN A 119 -10.46 -1.73 -13.77
C ASN A 119 -11.51 -2.44 -12.90
N HIS A 120 -11.18 -3.60 -12.34
CA HIS A 120 -12.09 -4.38 -11.51
C HIS A 120 -12.34 -3.68 -10.17
N PRO A 121 -13.59 -3.62 -9.69
CA PRO A 121 -13.97 -2.87 -8.49
C PRO A 121 -13.54 -3.54 -7.17
N GLN A 122 -12.69 -4.58 -7.21
CA GLN A 122 -12.10 -5.24 -6.04
C GLN A 122 -10.57 -5.24 -6.08
N THR A 123 -9.97 -4.56 -7.05
CA THR A 123 -8.51 -4.43 -7.18
C THR A 123 -8.09 -3.13 -6.50
N MET A 124 -7.54 -3.23 -5.28
CA MET A 124 -7.41 -2.12 -4.33
C MET A 124 -6.09 -2.13 -3.56
N CYS A 125 -5.06 -2.80 -4.09
CA CYS A 125 -3.83 -3.06 -3.35
C CYS A 125 -2.92 -1.82 -3.21
N ASN A 126 -3.04 -0.83 -4.09
CA ASN A 126 -2.18 0.35 -4.10
C ASN A 126 -2.82 1.48 -4.95
N VAL A 127 -2.17 2.63 -5.06
CA VAL A 127 -2.56 3.77 -5.92
C VAL A 127 -2.34 3.42 -7.40
N VAL A 128 -3.13 2.48 -7.91
CA VAL A 128 -3.05 2.00 -9.30
C VAL A 128 -4.44 2.11 -9.94
N PRO A 129 -4.69 3.15 -10.73
CA PRO A 129 -5.94 3.30 -11.48
C PRO A 129 -5.93 2.48 -12.78
N PRO A 130 -7.11 2.20 -13.36
CA PRO A 130 -7.20 1.85 -14.77
C PRO A 130 -6.92 3.07 -15.66
N PRO A 131 -6.21 2.93 -16.79
CA PRO A 131 -6.01 4.03 -17.72
C PRO A 131 -7.30 4.35 -18.52
N ASN A 132 -7.51 5.62 -18.84
CA ASN A 132 -8.64 6.05 -19.67
C ASN A 132 -8.39 5.80 -21.17
N ILE A 133 -9.47 5.61 -21.94
CA ILE A 133 -9.40 5.24 -23.37
C ILE A 133 -8.59 6.25 -24.20
N ALA A 134 -8.78 7.56 -23.98
CA ALA A 134 -8.08 8.59 -24.74
C ALA A 134 -6.56 8.51 -24.53
N SER A 135 -6.13 8.26 -23.29
CA SER A 135 -4.71 8.10 -22.95
C SER A 135 -4.09 6.81 -23.50
N ILE A 136 -4.86 5.71 -23.53
CA ILE A 136 -4.44 4.45 -24.17
C ILE A 136 -4.20 4.67 -25.65
N ILE A 137 -5.19 5.25 -26.36
CA ILE A 137 -5.10 5.52 -27.79
C ILE A 137 -3.94 6.49 -28.07
N GLY A 138 -3.84 7.59 -27.32
CA GLY A 138 -2.77 8.58 -27.47
C GLY A 138 -1.37 7.97 -27.33
N SER A 139 -1.17 7.10 -26.33
CA SER A 139 0.08 6.35 -26.16
C SER A 139 0.36 5.41 -27.32
N THR A 140 -0.65 4.65 -27.78
CA THR A 140 -0.53 3.68 -28.87
C THR A 140 -0.18 4.36 -30.20
N LEU A 141 -0.76 5.52 -30.50
CA LEU A 141 -0.41 6.27 -31.72
C LEU A 141 1.07 6.64 -31.77
N CYS A 142 1.67 6.98 -30.61
CA CYS A 142 3.11 7.20 -30.52
C CYS A 142 3.93 5.92 -30.73
N GLN A 143 3.41 4.73 -30.47
CA GLN A 143 4.12 3.48 -30.76
C GLN A 143 4.15 3.16 -32.26
N ILE A 144 3.20 3.69 -33.04
CA ILE A 144 3.16 3.51 -34.50
C ILE A 144 4.21 4.38 -35.19
N PHE A 145 4.31 5.67 -34.82
CA PHE A 145 5.20 6.65 -35.48
C PHE A 145 6.47 6.98 -34.71
N SER A 146 6.60 6.54 -33.46
CA SER A 146 7.79 6.70 -32.60
C SER A 146 8.38 8.12 -32.52
N PRO A 147 7.58 9.17 -32.23
CA PRO A 147 8.11 10.53 -32.11
C PRO A 147 9.04 10.65 -30.89
N ASN A 148 10.25 11.15 -31.11
CA ASN A 148 11.21 11.45 -30.05
C ASN A 148 11.06 12.92 -29.62
N ILE A 149 10.48 13.16 -28.44
CA ILE A 149 10.20 14.53 -27.95
C ILE A 149 11.43 15.23 -27.35
N LEU A 150 12.61 14.61 -27.44
CA LEU A 150 13.87 15.24 -27.05
C LEU A 150 14.20 16.49 -27.89
N GLU A 151 13.71 16.52 -29.14
CA GLU A 151 13.95 17.59 -30.11
C GLU A 151 12.67 17.81 -30.93
N GLY A 152 12.29 19.07 -31.15
CA GLY A 152 11.05 19.36 -31.86
C GLY A 152 11.07 18.95 -33.34
N GLU A 153 12.24 18.77 -33.97
CA GLU A 153 12.31 18.25 -35.35
C GLU A 153 11.79 16.81 -35.45
N TYR A 154 12.08 15.96 -34.46
CA TYR A 154 11.72 14.54 -34.45
C TYR A 154 10.28 14.27 -33.99
N SER A 155 9.60 15.28 -33.47
CA SER A 155 8.29 15.13 -32.81
C SER A 155 7.24 16.13 -33.28
N TRP A 156 7.65 17.25 -33.88
CA TRP A 156 6.75 18.26 -34.45
C TRP A 156 5.61 18.63 -33.50
N ASN A 157 4.36 18.39 -33.89
CA ASN A 157 3.18 18.73 -33.11
C ASN A 157 3.01 17.85 -31.87
N VAL A 158 3.64 16.67 -31.81
CA VAL A 158 3.57 15.81 -30.62
C VAL A 158 4.24 16.50 -29.43
N ALA A 159 5.32 17.26 -29.66
CA ALA A 159 6.01 18.00 -28.59
C ALA A 159 5.12 19.05 -27.91
N LYS A 160 4.10 19.57 -28.63
CA LYS A 160 3.14 20.53 -28.06
C LYS A 160 2.39 19.96 -26.86
N THR A 161 2.15 18.64 -26.84
CA THR A 161 1.42 18.00 -25.73
C THR A 161 2.15 18.13 -24.40
N GLU A 162 3.49 18.14 -24.41
CA GLU A 162 4.30 18.40 -23.21
C GLU A 162 4.15 19.84 -22.71
N ILE A 163 4.25 20.81 -23.63
CA ILE A 163 4.12 22.24 -23.33
C ILE A 163 2.71 22.56 -22.82
N GLU A 164 1.68 22.08 -23.51
CA GLU A 164 0.28 22.29 -23.12
C GLU A 164 -0.07 21.59 -21.81
N SER A 165 0.50 20.40 -21.54
CA SER A 165 0.36 19.75 -20.22
C SER A 165 0.97 20.62 -19.12
N GLY A 166 2.16 21.16 -19.34
CA GLY A 166 2.81 22.09 -18.42
C GLY A 166 1.96 23.33 -18.15
N ALA A 167 1.35 23.91 -19.19
CA ALA A 167 0.46 25.07 -19.05
C ALA A 167 -0.82 24.74 -18.26
N MET A 168 -1.49 23.62 -18.58
CA MET A 168 -2.70 23.18 -17.84
C MET A 168 -2.40 22.89 -16.36
N LEU A 169 -1.29 22.23 -16.07
CA LEU A 169 -0.87 21.94 -14.69
C LEU A 169 -0.45 23.22 -13.95
N SER A 170 0.21 24.16 -14.62
CA SER A 170 0.55 25.47 -14.05
C SER A 170 -0.69 26.25 -13.65
N ASP A 171 -1.71 26.34 -14.51
CA ASP A 171 -3.00 26.96 -14.18
C ASP A 171 -3.67 26.27 -12.98
N LEU A 172 -3.71 24.93 -12.99
CA LEU A 172 -4.31 24.13 -11.91
C LEU A 172 -3.67 24.44 -10.55
N ILE A 173 -2.34 24.62 -10.51
CA ILE A 173 -1.58 24.96 -9.30
C ILE A 173 -1.72 26.45 -8.92
N GLY A 174 -2.05 27.31 -9.88
CA GLY A 174 -2.07 28.77 -9.69
C GLY A 174 -0.72 29.43 -9.95
N TRP A 175 0.11 28.85 -10.82
CA TRP A 175 1.31 29.48 -11.37
C TRP A 175 1.01 30.13 -12.72
N ASP A 176 1.84 31.10 -13.10
CA ASP A 176 1.76 31.73 -14.42
C ASP A 176 2.35 30.79 -15.50
N PRO A 177 1.54 30.25 -16.42
CA PRO A 177 2.01 29.31 -17.44
C PRO A 177 3.02 29.89 -18.44
N TYR A 178 3.24 31.21 -18.44
CA TYR A 178 4.29 31.85 -19.24
C TYR A 178 5.66 31.86 -18.54
N GLU A 179 5.68 31.76 -17.21
CA GLU A 179 6.90 31.73 -16.39
C GLU A 179 7.26 30.29 -15.95
N SER A 180 6.25 29.48 -15.65
CA SER A 180 6.40 28.08 -15.28
C SER A 180 6.41 27.14 -16.48
N GLY A 181 6.90 25.93 -16.26
CA GLY A 181 7.08 24.94 -17.31
C GLY A 181 7.68 23.66 -16.76
N GLY A 182 7.80 22.65 -17.60
CA GLY A 182 8.20 21.33 -17.13
C GLY A 182 8.23 20.30 -18.24
N LEU A 183 8.36 19.04 -17.83
CA LEU A 183 8.55 17.93 -18.75
C LEU A 183 8.10 16.60 -18.15
N TYR A 184 7.74 15.66 -19.01
CA TYR A 184 7.46 14.28 -18.62
C TYR A 184 8.74 13.51 -18.25
N THR A 185 8.77 12.85 -17.09
CA THR A 185 9.96 12.12 -16.62
C THR A 185 9.74 10.61 -16.68
N PHE A 186 10.79 9.82 -16.43
CA PHE A 186 10.74 8.36 -16.22
C PHE A 186 10.06 7.92 -14.90
N GLY A 187 9.04 8.66 -14.43
CA GLY A 187 8.23 8.35 -13.26
C GLY A 187 8.34 9.42 -12.17
N GLY A 188 7.62 9.25 -11.07
CA GLY A 188 7.76 10.12 -9.88
C GLY A 188 9.18 10.14 -9.33
N THR A 189 9.92 9.03 -9.44
CA THR A 189 11.37 8.98 -9.16
C THR A 189 12.15 9.97 -10.02
N GLY A 190 11.82 10.07 -11.31
CA GLY A 190 12.41 11.06 -12.21
C GLY A 190 12.08 12.48 -11.77
N CYS A 191 10.83 12.76 -11.37
CA CYS A 191 10.46 14.08 -10.85
C CYS A 191 11.31 14.49 -9.64
N TYR A 192 11.48 13.58 -8.67
CA TYR A 192 12.32 13.83 -7.49
C TYR A 192 13.79 14.02 -7.88
N PHE A 193 14.30 13.20 -8.79
CA PHE A 193 15.68 13.28 -9.26
C PHE A 193 15.98 14.62 -9.97
N TYR A 194 15.05 15.11 -10.79
CA TYR A 194 15.13 16.46 -11.37
C TYR A 194 15.08 17.55 -10.29
N GLY A 195 14.18 17.43 -9.32
CA GLY A 195 14.07 18.36 -8.19
C GLY A 195 15.39 18.45 -7.41
N LEU A 196 15.98 17.30 -7.08
CA LEU A 196 17.27 17.24 -6.39
C LEU A 196 18.42 17.80 -7.23
N LYS A 197 18.47 17.49 -8.53
CA LYS A 197 19.52 18.03 -9.41
C LYS A 197 19.43 19.55 -9.53
N LEU A 198 18.21 20.08 -9.65
CA LEU A 198 17.96 21.51 -9.65
C LEU A 198 18.34 22.16 -8.32
N ALA A 199 18.01 21.52 -7.20
CA ALA A 199 18.33 21.98 -5.85
C ALA A 199 19.85 22.09 -5.63
N LEU A 200 20.59 21.02 -5.94
CA LEU A 200 22.06 20.99 -5.84
C LEU A 200 22.71 22.08 -6.69
N THR A 201 22.30 22.19 -7.96
CA THR A 201 22.86 23.20 -8.88
C THR A 201 22.49 24.63 -8.45
N SER A 202 21.31 24.81 -7.85
CA SER A 202 20.86 26.11 -7.33
C SER A 202 21.67 26.56 -6.13
N VAL A 203 22.06 25.63 -5.25
CA VAL A 203 22.72 25.95 -3.97
C VAL A 203 24.25 25.97 -4.11
N PHE A 204 24.82 25.05 -4.88
CA PHE A 204 26.28 24.96 -5.11
C PHE A 204 26.74 25.61 -6.42
N GLY A 205 25.82 26.16 -7.21
CA GLY A 205 26.12 26.84 -8.47
C GLY A 205 26.36 25.89 -9.65
N LYS A 206 26.40 26.46 -10.87
CA LYS A 206 26.57 25.71 -12.12
C LYS A 206 27.89 24.92 -12.19
N GLU A 207 28.93 25.39 -11.51
CA GLU A 207 30.25 24.72 -11.44
C GLU A 207 30.17 23.29 -10.90
N SER A 208 29.22 23.02 -9.99
CA SER A 208 28.94 21.67 -9.45
C SER A 208 28.62 20.64 -10.55
N ARG A 209 28.14 21.09 -11.71
CA ARG A 209 27.83 20.22 -12.85
C ARG A 209 29.06 19.82 -13.67
N PHE A 210 30.15 20.58 -13.55
CA PHE A 210 31.41 20.31 -14.24
C PHE A 210 32.45 19.66 -13.32
N LYS A 211 32.46 20.04 -12.04
CA LYS A 211 33.44 19.60 -11.04
C LYS A 211 32.94 18.50 -10.10
N GLY A 212 31.64 18.16 -10.21
CA GLY A 212 30.95 17.26 -9.28
C GLY A 212 30.48 17.98 -8.01
N ILE A 213 29.66 17.28 -7.21
CA ILE A 213 29.25 17.74 -5.88
C ILE A 213 30.43 17.49 -4.91
N ARG A 214 30.82 18.53 -4.15
CA ARG A 214 31.98 18.47 -3.22
C ARG A 214 31.62 18.83 -1.78
N GLU A 215 30.34 19.12 -1.54
CA GLU A 215 29.80 19.59 -0.27
C GLU A 215 28.68 18.64 0.17
N ASP A 216 28.57 18.40 1.47
CA ASP A 216 27.52 17.59 2.08
C ASP A 216 26.20 18.38 2.14
N GLY A 217 25.52 18.46 0.99
CA GLY A 217 24.19 19.07 0.89
C GLY A 217 23.12 18.22 1.58
N GLN A 218 22.35 18.81 2.50
CA GLN A 218 21.32 18.10 3.26
C GLN A 218 19.95 18.18 2.58
N ILE A 219 19.22 17.06 2.57
CA ILE A 219 17.84 16.96 2.16
C ILE A 219 16.99 16.75 3.40
N LEU A 220 16.05 17.65 3.68
CA LEU A 220 15.09 17.49 4.78
C LEU A 220 13.74 17.06 4.23
N VAL A 221 13.15 16.02 4.80
CA VAL A 221 11.92 15.41 4.32
C VAL A 221 11.23 14.70 5.48
N SER A 222 9.89 14.63 5.50
CA SER A 222 9.18 13.90 6.55
C SER A 222 9.59 12.43 6.56
N ARG A 223 9.54 11.79 7.73
CA ARG A 223 9.78 10.35 7.88
C ARG A 223 8.88 9.54 6.96
N SER A 224 7.62 9.94 6.83
CA SER A 224 6.63 9.38 5.92
C SER A 224 6.86 9.68 4.43
N GLY A 225 7.87 10.48 4.09
CA GLY A 225 8.28 10.75 2.72
C GLY A 225 8.76 9.50 2.00
N HIS A 226 8.50 9.43 0.70
CA HIS A 226 8.72 8.22 -0.10
C HIS A 226 10.20 7.79 -0.13
N TYR A 227 10.46 6.48 -0.13
CA TYR A 227 11.82 5.91 -0.07
C TYR A 227 12.76 6.38 -1.20
N ILE A 228 12.21 6.89 -2.31
CA ILE A 228 12.99 7.47 -3.42
C ILE A 228 13.94 8.58 -2.96
N LYS A 229 13.67 9.23 -1.82
CA LYS A 229 14.58 10.20 -1.20
C LYS A 229 16.00 9.65 -1.06
N GLN A 230 16.14 8.39 -0.64
CA GLN A 230 17.42 7.69 -0.50
C GLN A 230 17.99 7.30 -1.86
N ASN A 231 17.18 6.66 -2.73
CA ASN A 231 17.63 6.24 -4.06
C ASN A 231 18.14 7.42 -4.90
N CYS A 232 17.42 8.54 -4.93
CA CYS A 232 17.83 9.71 -5.71
C CYS A 232 19.08 10.38 -5.12
N SER A 233 19.24 10.39 -3.79
CA SER A 233 20.45 10.89 -3.13
C SER A 233 21.67 10.01 -3.43
N ASP A 234 21.48 8.69 -3.43
CA ASP A 234 22.51 7.71 -3.83
C ASP A 234 22.90 7.87 -5.31
N TRP A 235 21.92 7.80 -6.22
CA TRP A 235 22.15 7.86 -7.67
C TRP A 235 22.84 9.14 -8.14
N ILE A 236 22.62 10.27 -7.46
CA ILE A 236 23.27 11.54 -7.81
C ILE A 236 24.69 11.67 -7.23
N GLY A 237 25.12 10.71 -6.40
CA GLY A 237 26.42 10.68 -5.75
C GLY A 237 26.50 11.57 -4.50
N LEU A 238 25.37 11.93 -3.89
CA LEU A 238 25.31 12.70 -2.64
C LEU A 238 25.39 11.77 -1.41
N GLY A 239 24.92 10.53 -1.52
CA GLY A 239 24.91 9.54 -0.43
C GLY A 239 23.64 9.60 0.42
N MET A 240 23.24 8.46 0.98
CA MET A 240 21.98 8.33 1.73
C MET A 240 22.03 9.03 3.10
N ASP A 241 23.21 9.16 3.72
CA ASP A 241 23.40 9.81 5.03
C ASP A 241 23.13 11.32 5.01
N ASN A 242 22.96 11.90 3.82
CA ASN A 242 22.62 13.31 3.61
C ASN A 242 21.10 13.54 3.52
N VAL A 243 20.29 12.50 3.70
CA VAL A 243 18.83 12.61 3.89
C VAL A 243 18.53 12.60 5.38
N ARG A 244 17.91 13.68 5.89
CA ARG A 244 17.46 13.77 7.27
C ARG A 244 15.94 13.71 7.32
N GLU A 245 15.45 12.71 8.04
CA GLU A 245 14.02 12.49 8.23
C GLU A 245 13.52 13.34 9.40
N ILE A 246 12.49 14.14 9.12
CA ILE A 246 11.78 14.92 10.12
C ILE A 246 10.64 14.07 10.69
N PRO A 247 10.47 14.01 12.03
CA PRO A 247 9.31 13.40 12.66
C PRO A 247 7.98 13.92 12.09
N VAL A 248 6.91 13.15 12.34
CA VAL A 248 5.55 13.51 11.93
C VAL A 248 4.67 13.75 13.14
N ASP A 249 3.67 14.62 12.97
CA ASP A 249 2.65 14.94 13.96
C ASP A 249 1.58 13.85 14.09
N GLU A 250 0.62 14.05 14.98
CA GLU A 250 -0.50 13.13 15.24
C GLU A 250 -1.36 12.87 13.98
N HIS A 251 -1.30 13.75 12.99
CA HIS A 251 -1.99 13.67 11.71
C HIS A 251 -1.10 13.11 10.58
N ASN A 252 0.06 12.54 10.91
CA ASN A 252 1.04 11.94 10.00
C ASN A 252 1.73 12.95 9.06
N ARG A 253 1.69 14.26 9.35
CA ARG A 253 2.31 15.32 8.56
C ARG A 253 3.66 15.70 9.14
N MET A 254 4.56 16.29 8.35
CA MET A 254 5.82 16.83 8.85
C MET A 254 5.62 17.75 10.06
N ASP A 255 6.32 17.45 11.16
CA ASP A 255 6.38 18.32 12.33
C ASP A 255 7.24 19.57 12.01
N ILE A 256 6.60 20.73 12.10
CA ILE A 256 7.22 22.03 11.78
C ILE A 256 8.24 22.48 12.82
N ASP A 257 8.04 22.15 14.10
CA ASP A 257 8.98 22.50 15.16
C ASP A 257 10.23 21.62 15.08
N ALA A 258 10.05 20.32 14.81
CA ALA A 258 11.16 19.42 14.54
C ALA A 258 11.95 19.82 13.28
N LEU A 259 11.25 20.21 12.20
CA LEU A 259 11.91 20.76 11.00
C LEU A 259 12.76 21.98 11.36
N LYS A 260 12.22 22.91 12.14
CA LYS A 260 12.91 24.14 12.53
C LYS A 260 14.15 23.84 13.35
N GLU A 261 14.07 22.89 14.29
CA GLU A 261 15.24 22.42 15.04
C GLU A 261 16.30 21.83 14.11
N GLU A 262 15.91 20.98 13.17
CA GLU A 262 16.85 20.34 12.25
C GLU A 262 17.51 21.32 11.29
N MET A 263 16.80 22.38 10.89
CA MET A 263 17.38 23.48 10.13
C MET A 263 18.46 24.23 10.95
N VAL A 264 18.28 24.38 12.26
CA VAL A 264 19.30 24.97 13.16
C VAL A 264 20.50 24.02 13.30
N ASN A 265 20.26 22.72 13.42
CA ASN A 265 21.31 21.69 13.50
C ASN A 265 22.20 21.70 12.25
N CYS A 266 21.60 21.68 11.04
CA CYS A 266 22.33 21.80 9.78
C CYS A 266 23.26 23.03 9.75
N ARG A 267 22.78 24.20 10.21
CA ARG A 267 23.60 25.42 10.26
C ARG A 267 24.75 25.29 11.27
N ARG A 268 24.49 24.73 12.45
CA ARG A 268 25.51 24.52 13.50
C ARG A 268 26.62 23.58 13.01
N GLU A 269 26.24 22.55 12.26
CA GLU A 269 27.15 21.58 11.64
C GLU A 269 27.84 22.11 10.37
N LYS A 270 27.52 23.34 9.93
CA LYS A 270 28.00 23.94 8.68
C LYS A 270 27.67 23.12 7.44
N LYS A 271 26.57 22.37 7.47
CA LYS A 271 26.06 21.57 6.36
C LYS A 271 24.92 22.30 5.64
N PRO A 272 25.11 22.74 4.38
CA PRO A 272 24.07 23.47 3.65
C PRO A 272 22.85 22.60 3.37
N ILE A 273 21.65 23.14 3.53
CA ILE A 273 20.41 22.46 3.11
C ILE A 273 20.21 22.76 1.63
N VAL A 274 20.11 21.73 0.79
CA VAL A 274 19.91 21.91 -0.65
C VAL A 274 18.44 21.87 -1.02
N MET A 275 17.68 20.98 -0.38
CA MET A 275 16.28 20.73 -0.69
C MET A 275 15.49 20.44 0.59
N ILE A 276 14.31 21.04 0.71
CA ILE A 276 13.30 20.62 1.69
C ILE A 276 12.12 20.08 0.91
N VAL A 277 11.67 18.87 1.25
CA VAL A 277 10.59 18.16 0.56
C VAL A 277 9.35 18.16 1.42
N CYS A 278 8.25 18.69 0.88
CA CYS A 278 6.91 18.47 1.43
C CYS A 278 6.25 17.33 0.65
N THR A 279 5.86 16.27 1.34
CA THR A 279 5.07 15.19 0.76
C THR A 279 3.59 15.56 0.78
N MET A 280 3.02 15.76 -0.41
CA MET A 280 1.67 16.29 -0.59
C MET A 280 0.72 15.15 -0.91
N GLY A 281 0.47 14.30 0.09
CA GLY A 281 -0.24 13.03 -0.02
C GLY A 281 0.73 11.84 0.11
N THR A 282 1.12 11.49 1.34
CA THR A 282 1.98 10.33 1.61
C THR A 282 1.36 9.03 1.09
N THR A 283 2.18 8.09 0.63
CA THR A 283 1.71 6.82 0.03
C THR A 283 0.78 6.03 0.93
N ASP A 284 1.10 5.91 2.22
CA ASP A 284 0.39 5.01 3.12
C ASP A 284 -0.85 5.64 3.76
N ALA A 285 -0.70 6.81 4.39
CA ALA A 285 -1.79 7.44 5.15
C ALA A 285 -2.52 8.54 4.36
N PHE A 286 -1.94 9.05 3.28
CA PHE A 286 -2.33 10.30 2.61
C PHE A 286 -2.28 11.55 3.51
N ALA A 287 -1.21 11.70 4.28
CA ALA A 287 -0.93 12.98 4.94
C ALA A 287 -0.45 14.03 3.94
N ILE A 288 -0.75 15.30 4.22
CA ILE A 288 -0.34 16.45 3.40
C ILE A 288 0.53 17.34 4.28
N ASP A 289 1.81 17.47 3.94
CA ASP A 289 2.75 18.29 4.70
C ASP A 289 2.38 19.79 4.62
N PRO A 290 2.56 20.57 5.70
CA PRO A 290 2.20 21.99 5.79
C PRO A 290 3.16 22.91 5.01
N ILE A 291 3.12 22.82 3.67
CA ILE A 291 4.06 23.49 2.75
C ILE A 291 4.13 25.02 2.92
N GLN A 292 3.03 25.66 3.31
CA GLN A 292 3.02 27.11 3.57
C GLN A 292 3.92 27.49 4.75
N ASP A 293 3.89 26.69 5.83
CA ASP A 293 4.69 26.95 7.01
C ASP A 293 6.17 26.61 6.76
N VAL A 294 6.44 25.55 6.00
CA VAL A 294 7.79 25.26 5.49
C VAL A 294 8.33 26.43 4.66
N ARG A 295 7.52 27.01 3.76
CA ARG A 295 7.93 28.21 3.00
C ARG A 295 8.24 29.40 3.91
N LYS A 296 7.44 29.64 4.96
CA LYS A 296 7.71 30.71 5.94
C LYS A 296 9.05 30.49 6.65
N LEU A 297 9.41 29.25 6.99
CA LEU A 297 10.71 28.90 7.57
C LEU A 297 11.86 29.13 6.59
N ILE A 298 11.76 28.61 5.35
CA ILE A 298 12.77 28.81 4.29
C ILE A 298 13.02 30.31 4.05
N ASN A 299 11.97 31.13 4.07
CA ASN A 299 12.09 32.56 3.82
C ASN A 299 12.94 33.30 4.87
N LYS A 300 12.92 32.84 6.13
CA LYS A 300 13.68 33.40 7.25
C LYS A 300 15.05 32.72 7.45
N TYR A 301 15.25 31.56 6.81
CA TYR A 301 16.46 30.77 6.99
C TYR A 301 17.66 31.36 6.25
N LYS A 302 18.80 31.45 6.96
CA LYS A 302 20.13 31.69 6.40
C LYS A 302 20.84 30.35 6.28
N ASN A 303 21.22 29.95 5.07
CA ASN A 303 21.85 28.65 4.86
C ASN A 303 23.30 28.64 5.38
N ALA A 304 23.86 27.44 5.57
CA ALA A 304 25.27 27.29 5.95
C ALA A 304 26.20 27.79 4.83
N ASN A 305 27.42 28.18 5.20
CA ASN A 305 28.50 28.57 4.28
C ASN A 305 28.16 29.72 3.32
N GLY A 306 27.14 30.53 3.64
CA GLY A 306 26.66 31.60 2.76
C GLY A 306 25.90 31.10 1.53
N CYS A 307 25.54 29.81 1.48
CA CYS A 307 24.80 29.25 0.37
C CYS A 307 23.39 29.88 0.22
N PRO A 308 22.81 29.85 -1.00
CA PRO A 308 21.42 30.25 -1.24
C PRO A 308 20.43 29.44 -0.39
N LYS A 309 19.19 29.95 -0.30
CA LYS A 309 18.09 29.23 0.35
C LYS A 309 17.86 27.85 -0.31
N PRO A 310 17.46 26.83 0.47
CA PRO A 310 17.12 25.52 -0.08
C PRO A 310 15.94 25.64 -1.05
N LEU A 311 15.89 24.72 -2.01
CA LEU A 311 14.76 24.54 -2.91
C LEU A 311 13.60 23.88 -2.13
N LEU A 312 12.40 24.45 -2.22
CA LEU A 312 11.19 23.81 -1.72
C LEU A 312 10.58 22.93 -2.80
N TYR A 313 10.76 21.61 -2.67
CA TYR A 313 10.19 20.62 -3.56
C TYR A 313 8.89 20.09 -2.97
N ALA A 314 7.83 20.04 -3.77
CA ALA A 314 6.61 19.37 -3.38
C ALA A 314 6.49 18.03 -4.11
N ASP A 315 6.60 16.94 -3.36
CA ASP A 315 6.28 15.61 -3.86
C ASP A 315 4.76 15.42 -3.84
N ALA A 316 4.10 15.85 -4.91
CA ALA A 316 2.65 15.84 -5.05
C ALA A 316 2.13 14.73 -5.96
N VAL A 317 2.95 13.69 -6.19
CA VAL A 317 2.67 12.64 -7.17
C VAL A 317 1.32 11.92 -6.94
N ILE A 318 0.79 11.96 -5.72
CA ILE A 318 -0.55 11.45 -5.40
C ILE A 318 -1.55 12.62 -5.20
N GLY A 319 -1.24 13.63 -4.38
CA GLY A 319 -2.25 14.60 -3.94
C GLY A 319 -2.65 15.67 -4.95
N TRP A 320 -1.86 15.92 -6.01
CA TRP A 320 -2.04 17.05 -6.93
C TRP A 320 -3.46 17.15 -7.53
N SER A 321 -4.10 16.01 -7.81
CA SER A 321 -5.41 15.95 -8.47
C SER A 321 -6.53 16.62 -7.67
N THR A 322 -6.37 16.74 -6.34
CA THR A 322 -7.32 17.44 -5.46
C THR A 322 -7.46 18.93 -5.79
N LEU A 323 -6.47 19.53 -6.48
CA LEU A 323 -6.55 20.91 -6.99
C LEU A 323 -7.64 21.10 -8.05
N ALA A 324 -8.21 20.04 -8.61
CA ALA A 324 -9.36 20.13 -9.51
C ALA A 324 -10.59 20.78 -8.83
N PHE A 325 -10.60 20.92 -7.51
CA PHE A 325 -11.65 21.66 -6.79
C PHE A 325 -11.42 23.18 -6.71
N LYS A 326 -10.35 23.73 -7.31
CA LYS A 326 -10.01 25.17 -7.30
C LYS A 326 -11.19 26.12 -7.59
N ASN A 327 -12.06 25.73 -8.51
CA ASN A 327 -13.21 26.53 -8.93
C ASN A 327 -14.57 25.88 -8.57
N TYR A 328 -14.58 24.89 -7.67
CA TYR A 328 -15.80 24.19 -7.30
C TYR A 328 -16.64 25.00 -6.30
N ASP A 329 -17.92 25.22 -6.60
CA ASP A 329 -18.85 25.88 -5.68
C ASP A 329 -19.38 24.86 -4.65
N PHE A 330 -18.67 24.71 -3.53
CA PHE A 330 -19.05 23.80 -2.44
C PHE A 330 -20.41 24.12 -1.79
N LYS A 331 -20.92 25.35 -1.93
CA LYS A 331 -22.24 25.73 -1.40
C LYS A 331 -23.35 25.28 -2.34
N LYS A 332 -23.18 25.49 -3.65
CA LYS A 332 -24.16 25.03 -4.66
C LYS A 332 -24.09 23.52 -4.87
N ASN A 333 -22.92 22.90 -4.67
CA ASN A 333 -22.70 21.48 -4.85
C ASN A 333 -23.28 20.97 -6.20
N PRO A 334 -22.81 21.49 -7.34
CA PRO A 334 -23.41 21.20 -8.65
C PRO A 334 -23.39 19.71 -9.02
N LEU A 335 -22.49 18.92 -8.43
CA LEU A 335 -22.39 17.47 -8.64
C LEU A 335 -23.15 16.64 -7.57
N ASN A 336 -23.87 17.29 -6.65
CA ASN A 336 -24.72 16.66 -5.64
C ASN A 336 -24.00 15.64 -4.74
N PHE A 337 -22.75 15.90 -4.35
CA PHE A 337 -22.05 15.10 -3.34
C PHE A 337 -22.76 15.15 -1.98
N SER A 338 -22.60 14.11 -1.18
CA SER A 338 -23.12 14.06 0.18
C SER A 338 -22.49 15.16 1.05
N LYS A 339 -23.20 15.58 2.10
CA LYS A 339 -22.69 16.59 3.05
C LYS A 339 -21.37 16.17 3.70
N LYS A 340 -21.16 14.87 3.91
CA LYS A 340 -19.89 14.33 4.47
C LYS A 340 -18.78 14.42 3.43
N ALA A 341 -19.04 14.02 2.19
CA ALA A 341 -18.06 14.12 1.11
C ALA A 341 -17.67 15.57 0.81
N LEU A 342 -18.61 16.51 0.76
CA LEU A 342 -18.31 17.93 0.55
C LEU A 342 -17.31 18.49 1.56
N LYS A 343 -17.50 18.19 2.86
CA LYS A 343 -16.58 18.65 3.91
C LYS A 343 -15.17 18.11 3.71
N ILE A 344 -15.06 16.83 3.35
CA ILE A 344 -13.78 16.17 3.09
C ILE A 344 -13.10 16.73 1.83
N LEU A 345 -13.86 16.89 0.74
CA LEU A 345 -13.35 17.43 -0.51
C LEU A 345 -12.88 18.88 -0.34
N GLU A 346 -13.65 19.71 0.38
CA GLU A 346 -13.26 21.07 0.71
C GLU A 346 -12.01 21.11 1.60
N TYR A 347 -11.94 20.22 2.60
CA TYR A 347 -10.76 20.09 3.45
C TYR A 347 -9.51 19.72 2.63
N ASN A 348 -9.58 18.64 1.84
CA ASN A 348 -8.47 18.18 1.00
C ASN A 348 -8.00 19.27 0.03
N TYR A 349 -8.93 19.98 -0.62
CA TYR A 349 -8.61 21.10 -1.48
C TYR A 349 -7.87 22.22 -0.71
N LYS A 350 -8.37 22.65 0.45
CA LYS A 350 -7.72 23.68 1.27
C LYS A 350 -6.33 23.28 1.76
N GLN A 351 -6.10 21.99 2.03
CA GLN A 351 -4.77 21.50 2.40
C GLN A 351 -3.81 21.49 1.19
N MET A 352 -4.32 21.29 -0.03
CA MET A 352 -3.51 21.24 -1.25
C MET A 352 -3.33 22.60 -1.93
N GLU A 353 -4.26 23.55 -1.79
CA GLU A 353 -4.20 24.89 -2.38
C GLU A 353 -2.85 25.61 -2.13
N PRO A 354 -2.21 25.51 -0.95
CA PRO A 354 -0.89 26.10 -0.70
C PRO A 354 0.26 25.52 -1.52
N LEU A 355 0.05 24.50 -2.35
CA LEU A 355 1.05 23.93 -3.26
C LEU A 355 1.69 25.00 -4.17
N TYR A 356 0.99 26.11 -4.43
CA TYR A 356 1.52 27.26 -5.17
C TYR A 356 2.83 27.85 -4.57
N HIS A 357 3.11 27.58 -3.29
CA HIS A 357 4.33 28.01 -2.60
C HIS A 357 5.59 27.23 -2.99
N ALA A 358 5.48 26.06 -3.63
CA ALA A 358 6.60 25.25 -4.05
C ALA A 358 7.49 25.97 -5.09
N ASP A 359 8.76 25.57 -5.21
CA ASP A 359 9.64 25.98 -6.31
C ASP A 359 9.57 24.98 -7.48
N ALA A 360 9.33 23.70 -7.16
CA ALA A 360 9.15 22.62 -8.11
C ALA A 360 8.22 21.54 -7.54
N ILE A 361 7.50 20.83 -8.42
CA ILE A 361 6.45 19.87 -8.07
C ILE A 361 6.63 18.58 -8.91
N GLY A 362 6.50 17.43 -8.25
CA GLY A 362 6.32 16.13 -8.92
C GLY A 362 4.85 15.73 -9.03
N ILE A 363 4.44 15.23 -10.19
CA ILE A 363 3.04 14.91 -10.53
C ILE A 363 3.00 13.54 -11.22
N ASP A 364 2.26 12.56 -10.71
CA ASP A 364 2.03 11.29 -11.42
C ASP A 364 0.62 11.24 -11.98
N LEU A 365 0.49 11.36 -13.31
CA LEU A 365 -0.78 11.15 -14.00
C LEU A 365 -1.13 9.66 -14.07
N HIS A 366 -0.14 8.77 -13.99
CA HIS A 366 -0.39 7.33 -13.90
C HIS A 366 -0.90 6.86 -12.52
N LYS A 367 -0.99 7.77 -11.53
CA LYS A 367 -1.56 7.50 -10.20
C LYS A 367 -2.94 8.11 -10.05
N THR A 368 -3.01 9.44 -9.95
CA THR A 368 -4.29 10.14 -9.75
C THR A 368 -4.66 10.98 -10.97
N GLY A 369 -4.09 10.66 -12.13
CA GLY A 369 -4.53 11.12 -13.43
C GLY A 369 -5.30 10.04 -14.22
N TRP A 370 -5.22 8.76 -13.86
CA TRP A 370 -5.76 7.65 -14.69
C TRP A 370 -5.17 7.60 -16.12
N ALA A 371 -3.88 7.90 -16.25
CA ALA A 371 -3.09 7.64 -17.46
C ALA A 371 -2.33 6.29 -17.35
N PRO A 372 -1.90 5.66 -18.46
CA PRO A 372 -1.08 4.45 -18.40
C PRO A 372 0.30 4.71 -17.80
N TYR A 373 0.90 3.67 -17.23
CA TYR A 373 2.33 3.68 -16.97
C TYR A 373 3.10 3.74 -18.30
N LEU A 374 4.15 4.52 -18.45
CA LEU A 374 4.67 5.50 -17.50
C LEU A 374 4.24 6.93 -17.90
N CYS A 375 3.70 7.69 -16.95
CA CYS A 375 3.23 9.07 -17.18
C CYS A 375 3.35 9.94 -15.91
N SER A 376 4.43 10.71 -15.83
CA SER A 376 4.76 11.60 -14.71
C SER A 376 5.32 12.91 -15.23
N PHE A 377 5.05 14.02 -14.54
CA PHE A 377 5.41 15.36 -14.96
C PHE A 377 6.16 16.11 -13.86
N PHE A 378 7.35 16.60 -14.18
CA PHE A 378 8.11 17.49 -13.31
C PHE A 378 7.85 18.93 -13.73
N LEU A 379 7.29 19.73 -12.84
CA LEU A 379 6.95 21.13 -13.09
C LEU A 379 7.81 22.05 -12.21
N VAL A 380 8.32 23.14 -12.78
CA VAL A 380 9.06 24.19 -12.07
C VAL A 380 8.37 25.52 -12.21
N LYS A 381 8.45 26.34 -11.16
CA LYS A 381 7.82 27.67 -11.13
C LYS A 381 8.52 28.69 -12.01
N ASP A 382 9.85 28.57 -12.13
CA ASP A 382 10.71 29.43 -12.95
C ASP A 382 11.43 28.55 -13.99
N TYR A 383 10.79 28.42 -15.16
CA TYR A 383 11.28 27.53 -16.21
C TYR A 383 12.52 28.06 -16.90
N LYS A 384 12.66 29.39 -16.98
CA LYS A 384 13.86 30.03 -17.53
C LYS A 384 15.08 29.69 -16.67
N ARG A 385 14.99 29.88 -15.36
CA ARG A 385 16.07 29.52 -14.42
C ARG A 385 16.40 28.04 -14.46
N PHE A 386 15.40 27.17 -14.56
CA PHE A 386 15.61 25.73 -14.72
C PHE A 386 16.45 25.41 -15.96
N LYS A 387 16.06 25.93 -17.13
CA LYS A 387 16.82 25.75 -18.38
C LYS A 387 18.23 26.35 -18.28
N ASP A 388 18.38 27.50 -17.64
CA ASP A 388 19.69 28.14 -17.48
C ASP A 388 20.62 27.32 -16.58
N LEU A 389 20.12 26.79 -15.47
CA LEU A 389 20.91 26.00 -14.53
C LEU A 389 21.24 24.61 -15.06
N LEU A 390 20.30 23.95 -15.75
CA LEU A 390 20.48 22.60 -16.29
C LEU A 390 20.95 22.56 -17.75
N GLY A 391 21.11 23.71 -18.40
CA GLY A 391 21.61 23.85 -19.77
C GLY A 391 22.99 23.22 -19.97
N ARG A 392 23.20 22.52 -21.09
CA ARG A 392 24.46 21.89 -21.50
C ARG A 392 24.96 22.49 -22.82
N PRO A 393 26.26 22.37 -23.12
CA PRO A 393 26.76 22.67 -24.47
C PRO A 393 26.03 21.83 -25.53
N LEU A 394 25.74 22.44 -26.68
CA LEU A 394 25.09 21.80 -27.81
C LEU A 394 25.95 20.64 -28.35
N PRO A 395 25.43 19.39 -28.42
CA PRO A 395 26.15 18.30 -29.08
C PRO A 395 26.17 18.50 -30.61
N ALA A 396 27.26 18.08 -31.26
CA ALA A 396 27.51 18.36 -32.68
C ALA A 396 26.48 17.79 -33.68
N TYR A 397 25.65 16.82 -33.26
CA TYR A 397 24.69 16.12 -34.12
C TYR A 397 23.23 16.55 -33.92
N LEU A 398 22.93 17.42 -32.95
CA LEU A 398 21.58 17.96 -32.72
C LEU A 398 21.53 19.43 -33.16
N GLN A 399 20.36 19.88 -33.65
CA GLN A 399 20.21 21.23 -34.19
C GLN A 399 18.90 21.87 -33.71
N ASP A 400 18.99 23.09 -33.18
CA ASP A 400 17.83 23.86 -32.72
C ASP A 400 16.95 24.37 -33.89
N ARG A 401 16.38 23.47 -34.69
CA ARG A 401 15.53 23.77 -35.85
C ARG A 401 14.11 24.16 -35.46
N THR A 402 13.75 23.96 -34.20
CA THR A 402 12.45 24.35 -33.64
C THR A 402 12.63 25.14 -32.33
N PRO A 403 11.58 25.83 -31.84
CA PRO A 403 11.67 26.57 -30.57
C PRO A 403 11.74 25.70 -29.30
N TYR A 404 11.54 24.38 -29.39
CA TYR A 404 11.46 23.49 -28.24
C TYR A 404 12.44 22.31 -28.36
N ASN A 405 13.54 22.39 -27.61
CA ASN A 405 14.64 21.43 -27.69
C ASN A 405 15.10 20.96 -26.28
N PRO A 406 14.36 20.01 -25.67
CA PRO A 406 14.68 19.48 -24.34
C PRO A 406 16.10 18.96 -24.13
N PHE A 407 16.81 18.49 -25.18
CA PHE A 407 18.16 17.92 -25.04
C PHE A 407 19.16 18.86 -24.35
N GLN A 408 18.90 20.16 -24.40
CA GLN A 408 19.76 21.16 -23.80
C GLN A 408 19.75 21.06 -22.25
N PHE A 409 18.65 20.64 -21.64
CA PHE A 409 18.44 20.76 -20.19
C PHE A 409 17.86 19.51 -19.52
N THR A 410 17.45 18.49 -20.27
CA THR A 410 16.95 17.22 -19.69
C THR A 410 18.06 16.36 -19.12
N LEU A 411 17.69 15.44 -18.22
CA LEU A 411 18.55 14.37 -17.72
C LEU A 411 18.48 13.16 -18.65
N GLU A 412 17.29 12.81 -19.12
CA GLU A 412 17.09 11.85 -20.20
C GLU A 412 17.61 12.38 -21.55
N THR A 413 17.99 11.45 -22.43
CA THR A 413 18.24 11.69 -23.85
C THR A 413 16.95 11.39 -24.62
N SER A 414 16.84 10.26 -25.33
CA SER A 414 15.62 9.93 -26.07
C SER A 414 14.42 9.86 -25.14
N ARG A 415 13.34 10.57 -25.51
CA ARG A 415 12.11 10.67 -24.71
C ARG A 415 10.93 10.33 -25.60
N THR A 416 10.06 9.45 -25.13
CA THR A 416 8.88 9.01 -25.89
C THR A 416 7.80 10.09 -25.89
N GLY A 417 7.13 10.28 -27.03
CA GLY A 417 5.88 11.05 -27.09
C GLY A 417 4.70 10.38 -26.40
N SER A 418 4.76 9.09 -26.09
CA SER A 418 3.65 8.33 -25.50
C SER A 418 3.18 8.92 -24.17
N SER A 419 4.11 9.22 -23.25
CA SER A 419 3.77 9.81 -21.95
C SER A 419 3.13 11.19 -22.12
N ALA A 420 3.62 11.99 -23.06
CA ALA A 420 3.13 13.33 -23.32
C ALA A 420 1.72 13.33 -23.92
N MET A 421 1.48 12.50 -24.93
CA MET A 421 0.16 12.31 -25.53
C MET A 421 -0.83 11.73 -24.51
N ALA A 422 -0.42 10.72 -23.73
CA ALA A 422 -1.29 10.08 -22.74
C ALA A 422 -1.71 11.05 -21.63
N GLY A 423 -0.76 11.81 -21.07
CA GLY A 423 -1.04 12.77 -20.01
C GLY A 423 -1.84 13.97 -20.50
N TRP A 424 -1.51 14.52 -21.67
CA TRP A 424 -2.30 15.58 -22.30
C TRP A 424 -3.74 15.13 -22.58
N ALA A 425 -3.92 13.96 -23.20
CA ALA A 425 -5.25 13.42 -23.51
C ALA A 425 -6.09 13.23 -22.25
N THR A 426 -5.46 12.79 -21.17
CA THR A 426 -6.09 12.63 -19.85
C THR A 426 -6.58 13.96 -19.28
N LEU A 427 -5.70 14.97 -19.24
CA LEU A 427 -6.03 16.31 -18.74
C LEU A 427 -7.18 16.93 -19.55
N LYS A 428 -7.14 16.77 -20.89
CA LYS A 428 -8.19 17.25 -21.80
C LYS A 428 -9.52 16.50 -21.66
N LEU A 429 -9.48 15.18 -21.49
CA LEU A 429 -10.67 14.33 -21.38
C LEU A 429 -11.47 14.65 -20.12
N PHE A 430 -10.78 14.71 -18.97
CA PHE A 430 -11.48 14.90 -17.71
C PHE A 430 -11.86 16.37 -17.46
N GLY A 431 -10.96 17.31 -17.75
CA GLY A 431 -11.13 18.68 -17.29
C GLY A 431 -11.43 18.76 -15.80
N TYR A 432 -11.99 19.88 -15.33
CA TYR A 432 -12.35 20.02 -13.91
C TYR A 432 -13.47 19.04 -13.49
N GLU A 433 -14.56 18.94 -14.26
CA GLU A 433 -15.74 18.15 -13.90
C GLU A 433 -15.45 16.64 -13.79
N GLY A 434 -14.67 16.08 -14.72
CA GLY A 434 -14.29 14.67 -14.71
C GLY A 434 -13.44 14.31 -13.50
N TYR A 435 -12.42 15.13 -13.19
CA TYR A 435 -11.61 14.95 -11.97
C TYR A 435 -12.47 15.08 -10.71
N GLN A 436 -13.28 16.13 -10.60
CA GLN A 436 -14.17 16.33 -9.45
C GLN A 436 -15.10 15.14 -9.23
N THR A 437 -15.67 14.59 -10.31
CA THR A 437 -16.56 13.43 -10.26
C THR A 437 -15.86 12.18 -9.75
N ILE A 438 -14.70 11.82 -10.32
CA ILE A 438 -13.96 10.62 -9.92
C ILE A 438 -13.45 10.74 -8.48
N LEU A 439 -12.85 11.88 -8.13
CA LEU A 439 -12.35 12.14 -6.78
C LEU A 439 -13.48 12.12 -5.75
N GLY A 440 -14.60 12.79 -6.05
CA GLY A 440 -15.79 12.77 -5.19
C GLY A 440 -16.34 11.36 -5.00
N ARG A 441 -16.40 10.55 -6.06
CA ARG A 441 -16.85 9.15 -5.97
C ARG A 441 -15.95 8.30 -5.07
N ILE A 442 -14.63 8.50 -5.15
CA ILE A 442 -13.68 7.81 -4.26
C ILE A 442 -13.94 8.16 -2.80
N ILE A 443 -14.12 9.45 -2.50
CA ILE A 443 -14.42 9.91 -1.14
C ILE A 443 -15.74 9.33 -0.62
N GLU A 444 -16.81 9.31 -1.42
CA GLU A 444 -18.08 8.69 -1.02
C GLU A 444 -17.91 7.21 -0.68
N THR A 445 -17.17 6.47 -1.53
CA THR A 445 -16.91 5.04 -1.33
C THR A 445 -16.10 4.79 -0.06
N GLN A 446 -15.14 5.66 0.24
CA GLN A 446 -14.36 5.56 1.48
C GLN A 446 -15.17 5.92 2.72
N ILE A 447 -16.01 6.97 2.67
CA ILE A 447 -16.91 7.29 3.78
C ILE A 447 -17.75 6.06 4.10
N PHE A 448 -18.28 5.40 3.08
CA PHE A 448 -19.06 4.18 3.28
C PHE A 448 -18.24 3.06 3.95
N LEU A 449 -17.01 2.78 3.50
CA LEU A 449 -16.14 1.81 4.17
C LEU A 449 -15.87 2.20 5.61
N ARG A 450 -15.51 3.46 5.89
CA ARG A 450 -15.23 3.95 7.24
C ARG A 450 -16.44 3.82 8.17
N GLU A 451 -17.66 4.02 7.67
CA GLU A 451 -18.88 3.76 8.45
C GLU A 451 -19.10 2.26 8.71
N LEU A 452 -18.76 1.37 7.75
CA LEU A 452 -18.78 -0.08 8.02
C LEU A 452 -17.80 -0.48 9.12
N LEU A 453 -16.58 0.07 9.08
CA LEU A 453 -15.56 -0.19 10.09
C LEU A 453 -16.01 0.32 11.46
N LYS A 454 -16.55 1.53 11.53
CA LYS A 454 -17.06 2.14 12.77
C LYS A 454 -18.19 1.33 13.42
N ASN A 455 -19.06 0.73 12.60
CA ASN A 455 -20.19 -0.06 13.10
C ASN A 455 -19.81 -1.50 13.48
N ASP A 456 -18.55 -1.89 13.30
CA ASP A 456 -18.03 -3.21 13.66
C ASP A 456 -17.07 -3.12 14.85
N LYS A 457 -17.46 -3.70 15.99
CA LYS A 457 -16.66 -3.66 17.23
C LYS A 457 -15.26 -4.27 17.10
N ASN A 458 -14.98 -5.05 16.05
CA ASN A 458 -13.71 -5.74 15.85
C ASN A 458 -12.86 -5.13 14.72
N LEU A 459 -13.27 -3.99 14.15
CA LEU A 459 -12.54 -3.24 13.16
C LEU A 459 -12.36 -1.79 13.61
N VAL A 460 -11.28 -1.14 13.17
CA VAL A 460 -11.03 0.27 13.46
C VAL A 460 -10.31 0.93 12.30
N CYS A 461 -10.76 2.12 11.90
CA CYS A 461 -10.05 2.98 10.96
C CYS A 461 -8.90 3.67 11.69
N VAL A 462 -7.68 3.57 11.16
CA VAL A 462 -6.46 4.05 11.85
C VAL A 462 -5.84 5.29 11.24
N ASN A 463 -6.42 5.80 10.14
CA ASN A 463 -6.11 7.12 9.57
C ASN A 463 -7.36 8.02 9.45
N PRO A 464 -8.12 8.25 10.54
CA PRO A 464 -9.39 8.96 10.48
C PRO A 464 -9.26 10.38 9.91
N ASP A 465 -8.15 11.07 10.18
CA ASP A 465 -7.93 12.48 9.81
C ASP A 465 -7.28 12.68 8.44
N ASN A 466 -6.85 11.59 7.79
CA ASN A 466 -6.28 11.64 6.45
C ASN A 466 -7.30 11.14 5.43
N HIS A 467 -7.99 12.07 4.76
CA HIS A 467 -9.15 11.76 3.90
C HIS A 467 -8.79 11.54 2.42
N GLY A 468 -7.72 10.81 2.17
CA GLY A 468 -7.13 10.65 0.84
C GLY A 468 -7.71 9.58 -0.06
N PHE A 469 -6.83 8.91 -0.80
CA PHE A 469 -7.18 7.78 -1.67
C PHE A 469 -7.11 6.42 -0.97
N VAL A 470 -6.81 6.39 0.33
CA VAL A 470 -6.64 5.19 1.15
C VAL A 470 -7.48 5.20 2.42
N THR A 471 -8.02 4.03 2.77
CA THR A 471 -8.48 3.74 4.13
C THR A 471 -7.54 2.71 4.74
N LEU A 472 -6.92 3.08 5.86
CA LEU A 472 -6.12 2.20 6.70
C LEU A 472 -6.98 1.69 7.84
N PHE A 473 -6.94 0.38 8.11
CA PHE A 473 -7.72 -0.20 9.18
C PHE A 473 -7.08 -1.45 9.77
N ARG A 474 -7.40 -1.73 11.03
CA ARG A 474 -6.96 -2.93 11.77
C ARG A 474 -8.16 -3.81 12.10
N VAL A 475 -7.91 -5.11 12.20
CA VAL A 475 -8.89 -6.13 12.57
C VAL A 475 -8.42 -6.92 13.80
N TYR A 476 -9.34 -7.20 14.71
CA TYR A 476 -9.07 -7.87 15.99
C TYR A 476 -9.96 -9.09 16.22
N PRO A 477 -9.58 -10.00 17.12
CA PRO A 477 -10.42 -11.13 17.54
C PRO A 477 -11.80 -10.70 18.04
N LYS A 478 -12.80 -11.58 17.89
CA LYS A 478 -14.24 -11.26 18.12
C LYS A 478 -14.56 -10.69 19.51
N HIS A 479 -13.77 -11.06 20.50
CA HIS A 479 -13.94 -10.64 21.90
C HIS A 479 -13.26 -9.30 22.22
N ILE A 480 -12.37 -8.80 21.35
CA ILE A 480 -11.64 -7.55 21.53
C ILE A 480 -12.43 -6.39 20.90
N ASN A 481 -12.57 -5.29 21.66
CA ASN A 481 -13.04 -4.03 21.11
C ASN A 481 -11.87 -3.32 20.40
N ALA A 482 -11.98 -3.18 19.07
CA ALA A 482 -10.91 -2.70 18.22
C ALA A 482 -10.50 -1.26 18.50
N GLU A 483 -11.47 -0.38 18.77
CA GLU A 483 -11.21 1.04 19.05
C GLU A 483 -10.39 1.19 20.35
N ARG A 484 -10.84 0.56 21.43
CA ARG A 484 -10.12 0.57 22.72
C ARG A 484 -8.75 -0.09 22.64
N GLN A 485 -8.64 -1.20 21.90
CA GLN A 485 -7.36 -1.89 21.77
C GLN A 485 -6.36 -1.04 20.97
N PHE A 486 -6.79 -0.45 19.86
CA PHE A 486 -5.93 0.41 19.05
C PHE A 486 -5.51 1.69 19.80
N GLU A 487 -6.40 2.27 20.60
CA GLU A 487 -6.06 3.43 21.45
C GLU A 487 -4.96 3.06 22.46
N ARG A 488 -5.03 1.88 23.09
CA ARG A 488 -3.97 1.37 23.97
C ARG A 488 -2.65 1.23 23.19
N GLU A 489 -2.67 0.57 22.04
CA GLU A 489 -1.48 0.37 21.19
C GLU A 489 -0.84 1.68 20.74
N LEU A 490 -1.64 2.74 20.57
CA LEU A 490 -1.15 4.04 20.11
C LEU A 490 -0.54 4.88 21.25
N TYR A 491 -1.13 4.84 22.45
CA TYR A 491 -0.80 5.78 23.54
C TYR A 491 -0.22 5.14 24.81
N ASN A 492 -0.36 3.84 25.04
CA ASN A 492 0.09 3.18 26.27
C ASN A 492 1.38 2.36 26.05
N PRO A 493 2.52 2.76 26.65
CA PRO A 493 3.78 2.00 26.59
C PRO A 493 3.67 0.53 27.01
N ASP A 494 2.79 0.19 27.95
CA ASP A 494 2.61 -1.18 28.46
C ASP A 494 2.04 -2.13 27.38
N SER A 495 1.43 -1.57 26.34
CA SER A 495 0.87 -2.33 25.22
C SER A 495 1.88 -2.63 24.11
N ARG A 496 3.15 -2.22 24.25
CA ARG A 496 4.16 -2.34 23.18
C ARG A 496 4.36 -3.76 22.66
N GLU A 497 4.34 -4.76 23.54
CA GLU A 497 4.39 -6.16 23.11
C GLU A 497 3.05 -6.63 22.54
N GLU A 498 1.90 -6.16 23.07
CA GLU A 498 0.59 -6.44 22.45
C GLU A 498 0.50 -5.90 21.02
N LEU A 499 1.03 -4.70 20.76
CA LEU A 499 1.09 -4.08 19.44
C LEU A 499 1.85 -4.99 18.45
N LYS A 500 3.00 -5.53 18.86
CA LYS A 500 3.78 -6.47 18.04
C LYS A 500 2.93 -7.69 17.64
N GLU A 501 2.23 -8.28 18.59
CA GLU A 501 1.37 -9.44 18.35
C GLU A 501 0.20 -9.12 17.41
N TYR A 502 -0.46 -7.98 17.61
CA TYR A 502 -1.55 -7.57 16.73
C TYR A 502 -1.07 -7.07 15.37
N ASN A 503 0.17 -6.58 15.24
CA ASN A 503 0.81 -6.32 13.95
C ASN A 503 0.96 -7.60 13.14
N LEU A 504 1.43 -8.67 13.79
CA LEU A 504 1.56 -9.98 13.16
C LEU A 504 0.20 -10.54 12.74
N LEU A 505 -0.85 -10.32 13.55
CA LEU A 505 -2.22 -10.65 13.14
C LEU A 505 -2.63 -9.90 11.86
N GLN A 506 -2.35 -8.59 11.75
CA GLN A 506 -2.69 -7.83 10.53
C GLN A 506 -1.99 -8.39 9.29
N GLN A 507 -0.69 -8.69 9.43
CA GLN A 507 0.11 -9.28 8.35
C GLN A 507 -0.45 -10.66 7.93
N ARG A 508 -0.74 -11.54 8.90
CA ARG A 508 -1.30 -12.87 8.61
C ARG A 508 -2.67 -12.78 7.94
N VAL A 509 -3.53 -11.84 8.33
CA VAL A 509 -4.82 -11.59 7.65
C VAL A 509 -4.61 -11.14 6.21
N ALA A 510 -3.72 -10.18 5.96
CA ALA A 510 -3.41 -9.72 4.61
C ALA A 510 -2.87 -10.86 3.73
N ASN A 511 -1.96 -11.67 4.29
CA ASN A 511 -1.39 -12.83 3.61
C ASN A 511 -2.46 -13.90 3.33
N LYS A 512 -3.38 -14.16 4.26
CA LYS A 512 -4.48 -15.11 4.05
C LYS A 512 -5.40 -14.66 2.92
N LEU A 513 -5.73 -13.38 2.85
CA LEU A 513 -6.51 -12.82 1.72
C LEU A 513 -5.80 -13.02 0.39
N PHE A 514 -4.49 -12.75 0.34
CA PHE A 514 -3.70 -12.95 -0.87
C PHE A 514 -3.58 -14.43 -1.26
N ALA A 515 -3.38 -15.32 -0.29
CA ALA A 515 -3.31 -16.76 -0.51
C ALA A 515 -4.65 -17.31 -1.03
N MET A 516 -5.77 -16.94 -0.38
CA MET A 516 -7.12 -17.27 -0.88
C MET A 516 -7.35 -16.76 -2.32
N LEU A 517 -6.66 -15.69 -2.73
CA LEU A 517 -6.77 -15.14 -4.07
C LEU A 517 -5.95 -15.93 -5.10
N ARG A 518 -4.70 -16.26 -4.75
CA ARG A 518 -3.66 -16.73 -5.68
C ARG A 518 -3.38 -18.23 -5.64
N ASP A 519 -3.62 -18.91 -4.52
CA ASP A 519 -3.32 -20.34 -4.35
C ASP A 519 -4.61 -21.16 -4.45
N PRO A 520 -4.73 -22.04 -5.46
CA PRO A 520 -5.87 -22.95 -5.61
C PRO A 520 -6.14 -23.82 -4.37
N ASN A 521 -5.11 -24.15 -3.59
CA ASN A 521 -5.23 -24.99 -2.39
C ASN A 521 -5.71 -24.21 -1.16
N GLN A 522 -5.69 -22.88 -1.22
CA GLN A 522 -6.12 -21.99 -0.14
C GLN A 522 -7.51 -21.39 -0.40
N LYS A 523 -8.18 -21.82 -1.47
CA LYS A 523 -9.55 -21.43 -1.78
C LYS A 523 -10.51 -21.91 -0.70
N VAL A 524 -11.46 -21.06 -0.33
CA VAL A 524 -12.48 -21.37 0.67
C VAL A 524 -13.83 -21.33 -0.02
N SER A 525 -14.61 -22.42 0.11
CA SER A 525 -15.93 -22.52 -0.53
C SER A 525 -16.86 -21.38 -0.10
N GLY A 526 -17.45 -20.69 -1.07
CA GLY A 526 -18.27 -19.48 -0.89
C GLY A 526 -17.46 -18.18 -0.69
N TRP A 527 -16.13 -18.27 -0.67
CA TRP A 527 -15.18 -17.17 -0.43
C TRP A 527 -13.97 -17.27 -1.37
N GLU A 528 -14.20 -17.69 -2.62
CA GLU A 528 -13.11 -18.02 -3.55
C GLU A 528 -12.42 -16.79 -4.17
N ASN A 529 -13.07 -15.63 -4.13
CA ASN A 529 -12.67 -14.43 -4.88
C ASN A 529 -12.54 -13.22 -3.93
N PRO A 530 -11.56 -13.23 -3.01
CA PRO A 530 -11.30 -12.08 -2.14
C PRO A 530 -10.84 -10.86 -2.95
N PRO A 531 -11.08 -9.64 -2.43
CA PRO A 531 -10.55 -8.43 -3.05
C PRO A 531 -9.02 -8.40 -2.96
N TYR A 532 -8.36 -7.92 -4.02
CA TYR A 532 -6.92 -7.73 -4.02
C TYR A 532 -6.57 -6.46 -3.21
N THR A 533 -6.31 -6.64 -1.93
CA THR A 533 -5.90 -5.61 -0.98
C THR A 533 -4.44 -5.79 -0.57
N SER A 534 -3.90 -4.90 0.25
CA SER A 534 -2.54 -5.00 0.79
C SER A 534 -2.48 -4.51 2.24
N PHE A 535 -1.28 -4.37 2.81
CA PHE A 535 -1.08 -3.80 4.14
C PHE A 535 0.14 -2.86 4.18
N THR A 536 0.21 -1.99 5.19
CA THR A 536 1.44 -1.27 5.57
C THR A 536 2.04 -1.95 6.79
N ALA A 537 3.37 -2.03 6.80
CA ALA A 537 4.16 -2.47 7.94
C ALA A 537 4.69 -1.27 8.76
N GLY A 538 4.03 -0.11 8.67
CA GLY A 538 4.41 1.06 9.46
C GLY A 538 4.17 2.37 8.73
N TYR A 539 2.94 2.84 8.75
CA TYR A 539 2.63 4.19 8.29
C TYR A 539 2.95 5.26 9.34
N ARG A 540 3.06 4.85 10.61
CA ARG A 540 3.45 5.67 11.76
C ARG A 540 4.01 4.82 12.90
N THR A 541 4.69 5.48 13.83
CA THR A 541 5.05 4.94 15.15
C THR A 541 3.93 5.18 16.17
N PRO A 542 3.94 4.46 17.32
CA PRO A 542 3.14 4.83 18.48
C PRO A 542 3.52 6.21 19.01
N GLU A 543 2.58 6.90 19.65
CA GLU A 543 2.77 8.28 20.13
C GLU A 543 3.71 8.33 21.34
N TYR A 544 3.76 7.26 22.14
CA TYR A 544 4.70 7.14 23.25
C TYR A 544 6.13 6.80 22.82
N ALA A 545 6.35 6.47 21.54
CA ALA A 545 7.64 6.08 20.99
C ALA A 545 7.89 6.72 19.60
N PRO A 546 7.91 8.06 19.51
CA PRO A 546 8.06 8.77 18.24
C PRO A 546 9.43 8.56 17.58
N ASP A 547 10.43 8.07 18.31
CA ASP A 547 11.78 7.77 17.79
C ASP A 547 12.05 6.28 17.58
N GLU A 548 11.00 5.44 17.61
CA GLU A 548 11.13 4.00 17.37
C GLU A 548 11.78 3.74 16.00
N LYS A 549 12.72 2.79 15.98
CA LYS A 549 13.48 2.39 14.78
C LYS A 549 13.21 0.94 14.39
N ASP A 550 12.72 0.13 15.31
CA ASP A 550 12.40 -1.26 15.06
C ASP A 550 10.99 -1.36 14.46
N ASN A 551 10.92 -1.72 13.18
CA ASN A 551 9.70 -1.70 12.38
C ASN A 551 8.60 -2.61 12.94
N LYS A 552 8.94 -3.65 13.71
CA LYS A 552 7.94 -4.55 14.31
C LYS A 552 7.04 -3.86 15.34
N TYR A 553 7.45 -2.69 15.83
CA TYR A 553 6.69 -1.83 16.73
C TYR A 553 6.06 -0.62 16.03
N PHE A 554 6.16 -0.53 14.69
CA PHE A 554 5.38 0.46 13.94
C PHE A 554 3.93 0.00 13.82
N ILE A 555 2.98 0.90 13.58
CA ILE A 555 1.59 0.49 13.44
C ILE A 555 1.37 -0.15 12.06
N TYR A 556 1.07 -1.45 12.04
CA TYR A 556 0.66 -2.15 10.82
C TYR A 556 -0.83 -1.91 10.56
N ALA A 557 -1.24 -1.88 9.29
CA ALA A 557 -2.65 -1.72 8.94
C ALA A 557 -2.97 -2.32 7.56
N LEU A 558 -4.16 -2.88 7.43
CA LEU A 558 -4.73 -3.28 6.14
C LEU A 558 -5.05 -2.03 5.31
N LYS A 559 -4.97 -2.15 3.99
CA LYS A 559 -5.12 -1.07 3.01
C LYS A 559 -6.22 -1.36 2.01
N ALA A 560 -7.05 -0.35 1.73
CA ALA A 560 -7.93 -0.35 0.57
C ALA A 560 -7.82 0.98 -0.19
N PHE A 561 -7.43 0.88 -1.47
CA PHE A 561 -7.37 1.97 -2.45
C PHE A 561 -8.45 1.78 -3.53
N PRO A 562 -9.64 2.39 -3.42
CA PRO A 562 -10.71 2.22 -4.42
C PRO A 562 -10.45 3.06 -5.69
N MET A 563 -9.31 2.88 -6.35
CA MET A 563 -8.88 3.68 -7.51
C MET A 563 -9.65 3.38 -8.80
N SER A 564 -10.31 2.23 -8.88
CA SER A 564 -11.19 1.93 -10.01
C SER A 564 -12.46 2.78 -9.93
N PRO A 565 -12.89 3.44 -11.02
CA PRO A 565 -14.16 4.17 -11.06
C PRO A 565 -15.38 3.24 -10.92
N ASN A 566 -15.19 1.92 -11.05
CA ASN A 566 -16.23 0.93 -10.83
C ASN A 566 -16.40 0.54 -9.35
N SER A 567 -15.45 0.94 -8.49
CA SER A 567 -15.52 0.69 -7.05
C SER A 567 -16.77 1.34 -6.46
N ASN A 568 -17.42 0.63 -5.53
CA ASN A 568 -18.68 1.06 -4.95
C ASN A 568 -18.89 0.47 -3.54
N GLU A 569 -20.02 0.80 -2.95
CA GLU A 569 -20.44 0.41 -1.61
C GLU A 569 -20.47 -1.12 -1.45
N LEU A 570 -20.93 -1.87 -2.45
CA LEU A 570 -20.92 -3.33 -2.43
C LEU A 570 -19.48 -3.85 -2.38
N SER A 571 -18.55 -3.28 -3.15
CA SER A 571 -17.13 -3.64 -3.05
C SER A 571 -16.57 -3.41 -1.64
N MET A 572 -16.96 -2.33 -0.96
CA MET A 572 -16.51 -2.05 0.40
C MET A 572 -17.10 -3.04 1.43
N GLN A 573 -18.36 -3.46 1.25
CA GLN A 573 -18.95 -4.54 2.05
C GLN A 573 -18.18 -5.85 1.87
N ILE A 574 -17.81 -6.17 0.62
CA ILE A 574 -17.03 -7.35 0.28
C ILE A 574 -15.66 -7.28 0.98
N VAL A 575 -14.94 -6.16 0.91
CA VAL A 575 -13.67 -5.95 1.64
C VAL A 575 -13.83 -6.26 3.12
N ARG A 576 -14.81 -5.63 3.79
CA ARG A 576 -15.06 -5.86 5.22
C ARG A 576 -15.35 -7.32 5.53
N ASN A 577 -16.21 -7.97 4.74
CA ASN A 577 -16.62 -9.36 4.97
C ASN A 577 -15.45 -10.34 4.79
N TYR A 578 -14.66 -10.18 3.73
CA TYR A 578 -13.49 -11.02 3.48
C TYR A 578 -12.41 -10.84 4.55
N VAL A 579 -12.17 -9.61 5.00
CA VAL A 579 -11.22 -9.34 6.10
C VAL A 579 -11.63 -10.08 7.37
N LEU A 580 -12.91 -10.03 7.76
CA LEU A 580 -13.39 -10.76 8.93
C LEU A 580 -13.31 -12.27 8.76
N LYS A 581 -13.59 -12.77 7.56
CA LYS A 581 -13.45 -14.21 7.25
C LYS A 581 -11.99 -14.65 7.33
N ALA A 582 -11.08 -13.88 6.73
CA ALA A 582 -9.65 -14.14 6.78
C ALA A 582 -9.12 -14.09 8.22
N ARG A 583 -9.56 -13.11 9.02
CA ARG A 583 -9.28 -13.08 10.48
C ARG A 583 -9.71 -14.37 11.16
N ASP A 584 -10.96 -14.80 10.97
CA ASP A 584 -11.48 -15.98 11.63
C ASP A 584 -10.67 -17.24 11.25
N LEU A 585 -10.32 -17.40 9.97
CA LEU A 585 -9.49 -18.50 9.51
C LEU A 585 -8.07 -18.46 10.08
N VAL A 586 -7.43 -17.29 10.09
CA VAL A 586 -6.09 -17.11 10.68
C VAL A 586 -6.10 -17.44 12.17
N ILE A 587 -7.11 -17.01 12.91
CA ILE A 587 -7.25 -17.34 14.34
C ILE A 587 -7.43 -18.86 14.51
N GLU A 588 -8.28 -19.51 13.70
CA GLU A 588 -8.46 -20.97 13.75
C GLU A 588 -7.17 -21.73 13.45
N GLU A 589 -6.36 -21.25 12.51
CA GLU A 589 -5.05 -21.81 12.16
C GLU A 589 -4.05 -21.65 13.32
N LEU A 590 -3.92 -20.44 13.86
CA LEU A 590 -3.03 -20.16 15.00
C LEU A 590 -3.38 -21.00 16.23
N ILE A 591 -4.66 -21.20 16.52
CA ILE A 591 -5.10 -22.05 17.65
C ILE A 591 -4.69 -23.51 17.43
N LYS A 592 -4.78 -24.02 16.19
CA LYS A 592 -4.34 -25.37 15.86
C LYS A 592 -2.82 -25.53 15.96
N GLU A 593 -2.06 -24.52 15.51
CA GLU A 593 -0.59 -24.47 15.65
C GLU A 593 -0.19 -24.50 17.13
N CYS A 594 -0.82 -23.68 17.99
CA CYS A 594 -0.55 -23.68 19.43
C CYS A 594 -0.87 -25.03 20.10
N GLY A 595 -1.86 -25.77 19.58
CA GLY A 595 -2.25 -27.08 20.10
C GLY A 595 -1.41 -28.25 19.57
N SER A 596 -0.59 -28.06 18.54
CA SER A 596 0.18 -29.11 17.86
C SER A 596 1.68 -29.10 18.15
N GLU A 597 2.16 -28.16 18.98
CA GLU A 597 3.59 -27.98 19.23
C GLU A 597 4.11 -28.75 20.46
N GLN A 598 4.56 -29.99 20.22
CA GLN A 598 5.77 -30.52 20.88
C GLN A 598 6.87 -31.05 19.94
N GLU A 599 6.67 -31.19 18.63
CA GLU A 599 7.72 -31.82 17.78
C GLU A 599 8.13 -31.07 16.49
N GLY A 600 7.43 -30.02 16.04
CA GLY A 600 7.66 -29.47 14.68
C GLY A 600 8.47 -28.16 14.53
N ILE A 601 8.62 -27.35 15.58
CA ILE A 601 9.05 -25.94 15.42
C ILE A 601 10.50 -25.78 14.98
N GLN A 602 11.38 -26.73 15.33
CA GLN A 602 12.81 -26.61 15.01
C GLN A 602 13.12 -26.86 13.53
N GLU A 603 12.27 -27.57 12.79
CA GLU A 603 12.50 -27.87 11.37
C GLU A 603 12.02 -26.74 10.42
N LEU A 604 11.01 -25.97 10.82
CA LEU A 604 10.45 -24.87 10.00
C LEU A 604 11.34 -23.62 9.94
N LYS A 605 12.31 -23.47 10.86
CA LYS A 605 13.22 -22.31 10.90
C LYS A 605 14.33 -22.33 9.84
N LYS A 606 14.39 -23.31 8.93
CA LYS A 606 15.56 -23.56 8.06
C LYS A 606 15.36 -23.52 6.54
N LYS A 607 14.26 -22.99 6.01
CA LYS A 607 14.06 -22.75 4.56
C LYS A 607 13.32 -21.42 4.40
N SER A 608 13.62 -20.44 3.55
CA SER A 608 14.53 -20.28 2.41
C SER A 608 14.54 -18.78 2.06
N ASP A 609 15.62 -18.25 1.48
CA ASP A 609 15.73 -16.89 0.90
C ASP A 609 14.88 -16.66 -0.38
N VAL A 610 13.85 -17.48 -0.59
CA VAL A 610 12.94 -17.41 -1.75
C VAL A 610 11.51 -17.51 -1.23
N ARG A 611 10.71 -16.45 -1.40
CA ARG A 611 9.27 -16.47 -1.08
C ARG A 611 8.56 -17.52 -1.95
N THR A 612 8.29 -18.69 -1.39
CA THR A 612 7.37 -19.70 -1.92
C THR A 612 5.99 -19.53 -1.26
N THR A 613 4.96 -20.23 -1.74
CA THR A 613 3.65 -20.31 -1.07
C THR A 613 3.77 -20.80 0.38
N GLU A 614 4.77 -21.63 0.67
CA GLU A 614 5.09 -22.17 2.01
C GLU A 614 5.73 -21.13 2.94
N ASN A 615 6.42 -20.11 2.41
CA ASN A 615 7.12 -19.05 3.16
C ASN A 615 6.46 -17.66 3.02
N TRP A 616 5.18 -17.62 2.62
CA TRP A 616 4.43 -16.39 2.38
C TRP A 616 4.15 -15.56 3.63
N PHE A 617 4.22 -16.15 4.81
CA PHE A 617 3.61 -15.59 6.02
C PHE A 617 4.45 -14.55 6.77
N GLY A 618 5.67 -14.24 6.29
CA GLY A 618 6.65 -13.55 7.13
C GLY A 618 7.19 -14.50 8.19
N ASP A 619 8.03 -14.02 9.10
CA ASP A 619 8.55 -14.86 10.19
C ASP A 619 7.40 -15.63 10.85
N ASN A 620 7.59 -16.95 11.04
CA ASN A 620 6.66 -17.84 11.75
C ASN A 620 6.68 -17.52 13.26
N GLU A 621 6.55 -16.24 13.59
CA GLU A 621 6.45 -15.78 14.96
C GLU A 621 5.11 -16.22 15.54
N TYR A 622 5.17 -16.63 16.80
CA TYR A 622 4.08 -17.19 17.56
C TYR A 622 3.24 -16.06 18.17
N ILE A 623 1.91 -16.10 18.02
CA ILE A 623 0.98 -15.22 18.73
C ILE A 623 0.41 -15.97 19.95
N PRO A 624 0.65 -15.52 21.19
CA PRO A 624 0.10 -16.16 22.38
C PRO A 624 -1.44 -16.32 22.37
N LEU A 625 -1.93 -17.51 22.76
CA LEU A 625 -3.37 -17.84 22.80
C LEU A 625 -4.22 -16.83 23.57
N LYS A 626 -3.66 -16.23 24.64
CA LYS A 626 -4.32 -15.19 25.46
C LYS A 626 -4.75 -13.95 24.67
N TYR A 627 -4.14 -13.69 23.51
CA TYR A 627 -4.51 -12.57 22.64
C TYR A 627 -5.54 -12.96 21.57
N LEU A 628 -5.76 -14.26 21.35
CA LEU A 628 -6.59 -14.81 20.26
C LEU A 628 -7.96 -15.27 20.74
N ILE A 629 -8.05 -15.79 21.96
CA ILE A 629 -9.24 -16.42 22.51
C ILE A 629 -9.70 -15.70 23.78
N SER A 630 -11.02 -15.58 23.95
CA SER A 630 -11.61 -15.25 25.26
C SER A 630 -11.20 -16.31 26.31
N SER A 631 -10.94 -15.89 27.54
CA SER A 631 -10.62 -16.77 28.67
C SER A 631 -11.65 -17.89 28.89
N GLU A 632 -12.87 -17.77 28.37
CA GLU A 632 -13.93 -18.78 28.49
C GLU A 632 -13.73 -20.07 27.62
N LYS A 633 -12.74 -20.08 26.71
CA LYS A 633 -12.48 -21.16 25.72
C LYS A 633 -11.13 -21.89 25.92
N LEU A 634 -10.47 -21.70 27.05
CA LEU A 634 -9.21 -22.35 27.41
C LEU A 634 -9.41 -23.86 27.67
N SER A 635 -8.40 -24.70 27.38
CA SER A 635 -8.34 -26.10 27.85
C SER A 635 -8.28 -26.15 29.38
N ILE A 636 -8.42 -27.31 30.02
CA ILE A 636 -8.34 -27.37 31.49
C ILE A 636 -6.93 -26.98 31.95
N GLU A 637 -5.92 -27.38 31.19
CA GLU A 637 -4.50 -27.05 31.39
C GLU A 637 -4.25 -25.55 31.26
N ASP A 638 -4.77 -24.93 30.20
CA ASP A 638 -4.67 -23.49 29.99
C ASP A 638 -5.47 -22.73 31.05
N THR A 639 -6.62 -23.28 31.47
CA THR A 639 -7.42 -22.73 32.56
C THR A 639 -6.61 -22.70 33.85
N LEU A 640 -5.93 -23.80 34.19
CA LEU A 640 -5.06 -23.89 35.35
C LEU A 640 -3.92 -22.86 35.28
N LYS A 641 -3.28 -22.66 34.13
CA LYS A 641 -2.23 -21.62 33.99
C LYS A 641 -2.74 -20.19 34.15
N ASN A 642 -4.02 -19.95 33.91
CA ASN A 642 -4.62 -18.62 34.07
C ASN A 642 -5.10 -18.35 35.50
N ILE A 643 -5.09 -19.34 36.40
CA ILE A 643 -5.36 -19.15 37.83
C ILE A 643 -4.09 -18.57 38.49
N PRO A 644 -4.18 -17.46 39.25
CA PRO A 644 -3.02 -16.82 39.87
C PRO A 644 -2.10 -17.78 40.64
N PHE A 645 -2.67 -18.71 41.41
CA PHE A 645 -1.95 -19.71 42.22
C PHE A 645 -1.29 -20.85 41.44
N CYS A 646 -1.60 -20.99 40.15
CA CYS A 646 -1.09 -22.07 39.30
C CYS A 646 -0.32 -21.54 38.08
N SER A 647 -0.21 -20.21 37.94
CA SER A 647 0.38 -19.54 36.78
C SER A 647 1.89 -19.79 36.62
N HIS A 648 2.58 -20.10 37.72
CA HIS A 648 4.01 -20.43 37.76
C HIS A 648 4.31 -21.92 37.61
N LEU A 649 3.30 -22.79 37.61
CA LEU A 649 3.50 -24.24 37.54
C LEU A 649 3.99 -24.67 36.16
N THR A 650 4.96 -25.58 36.15
CA THR A 650 5.42 -26.26 34.93
C THR A 650 4.34 -27.19 34.38
N TYR A 651 4.44 -27.55 33.10
CA TYR A 651 3.49 -28.46 32.47
C TYR A 651 3.44 -29.84 33.17
N GLU A 652 4.57 -30.34 33.66
CA GLU A 652 4.61 -31.59 34.43
C GLU A 652 3.89 -31.48 35.77
N GLN A 653 4.03 -30.34 36.48
CA GLN A 653 3.31 -30.08 37.73
C GLN A 653 1.80 -29.94 37.50
N ILE A 654 1.37 -29.30 36.40
CA ILE A 654 -0.04 -29.22 36.01
C ILE A 654 -0.57 -30.61 35.68
N LYS A 655 0.20 -31.44 34.97
CA LYS A 655 -0.18 -32.81 34.65
C LYS A 655 -0.27 -33.68 35.91
N ASP A 656 0.64 -33.52 36.87
CA ASP A 656 0.57 -34.17 38.18
C ASP A 656 -0.69 -33.74 38.96
N LEU A 657 -1.01 -32.45 38.95
CA LEU A 657 -2.22 -31.91 39.57
C LEU A 657 -3.50 -32.49 38.93
N LEU A 658 -3.53 -32.60 37.60
CA LEU A 658 -4.64 -33.18 36.85
C LEU A 658 -4.79 -34.69 37.08
N ASN A 659 -3.68 -35.44 37.12
CA ASN A 659 -3.70 -36.89 37.39
C ASN A 659 -4.24 -37.23 38.78
N ASN A 660 -4.04 -36.32 39.75
CA ASN A 660 -4.52 -36.46 41.12
C ASN A 660 -5.87 -35.76 41.36
N SER A 661 -6.58 -35.40 40.29
CA SER A 661 -7.89 -34.77 40.35
C SER A 661 -9.01 -35.77 40.05
N LYS A 662 -10.20 -35.51 40.58
CA LYS A 662 -11.40 -36.32 40.34
C LYS A 662 -12.47 -35.48 39.66
N LYS A 663 -13.02 -35.97 38.55
CA LYS A 663 -14.16 -35.35 37.89
C LYS A 663 -15.46 -35.79 38.57
N GLU A 664 -16.35 -34.84 38.87
CA GLU A 664 -17.63 -35.13 39.52
C GLU A 664 -18.74 -34.25 38.98
N ARG A 665 -19.91 -34.85 38.72
CA ARG A 665 -21.10 -34.15 38.24
C ARG A 665 -22.11 -34.04 39.37
N ILE A 666 -22.58 -32.82 39.64
CA ILE A 666 -23.48 -32.50 40.74
C ILE A 666 -24.72 -31.82 40.17
N GLU A 667 -25.91 -32.28 40.56
CA GLU A 667 -27.19 -31.72 40.11
C GLU A 667 -27.43 -30.32 40.68
N SER A 668 -28.32 -29.55 40.04
CA SER A 668 -28.76 -28.25 40.56
C SER A 668 -29.41 -28.37 41.94
N GLY A 669 -29.14 -27.41 42.84
CA GLY A 669 -29.76 -27.30 44.16
C GLY A 669 -29.00 -28.03 45.29
N VAL A 670 -27.86 -28.64 45.00
CA VAL A 670 -27.05 -29.41 45.95
C VAL A 670 -26.02 -28.52 46.64
N ILE A 671 -25.87 -28.66 47.96
CA ILE A 671 -24.81 -28.00 48.73
C ILE A 671 -23.50 -28.79 48.51
N VAL A 672 -22.49 -28.12 47.98
CA VAL A 672 -21.17 -28.68 47.64
C VAL A 672 -20.19 -28.59 48.82
N CYS A 673 -20.30 -27.52 49.63
CA CYS A 673 -19.54 -27.33 50.87
C CYS A 673 -20.41 -26.57 51.87
N ASP A 674 -20.36 -26.95 53.14
CA ASP A 674 -21.02 -26.22 54.24
C ASP A 674 -20.05 -25.28 54.97
N GLU A 675 -20.57 -24.13 55.42
CA GLU A 675 -19.84 -23.20 56.29
C GLU A 675 -19.40 -23.92 57.58
N GLY A 676 -18.11 -23.80 57.93
CA GLY A 676 -17.51 -24.46 59.08
C GLY A 676 -17.03 -25.90 58.84
N GLU A 677 -17.31 -26.51 57.68
CA GLU A 677 -16.76 -27.81 57.30
C GLU A 677 -15.23 -27.73 57.13
N LYS A 678 -14.51 -28.83 57.40
CA LYS A 678 -13.06 -28.89 57.17
C LYS A 678 -12.74 -28.73 55.68
N ALA A 679 -11.80 -27.84 55.35
CA ALA A 679 -11.37 -27.63 53.97
C ALA A 679 -10.27 -28.63 53.59
N ASP A 680 -10.62 -29.63 52.78
CA ASP A 680 -9.71 -30.68 52.31
C ASP A 680 -9.61 -30.77 50.76
N LYS A 681 -10.39 -29.94 50.03
CA LYS A 681 -10.54 -29.98 48.57
C LYS A 681 -10.59 -28.59 47.94
N VAL A 682 -10.11 -28.47 46.71
CA VAL A 682 -10.32 -27.33 45.80
C VAL A 682 -11.11 -27.80 44.59
N TYR A 683 -12.01 -26.97 44.08
CA TYR A 683 -12.90 -27.32 42.98
C TYR A 683 -12.64 -26.37 41.81
N LEU A 684 -12.34 -26.89 40.62
CA LEU A 684 -12.39 -26.16 39.36
C LEU A 684 -13.72 -26.43 38.67
N ILE A 685 -14.41 -25.38 38.25
CA ILE A 685 -15.69 -25.49 37.56
C ILE A 685 -15.45 -25.74 36.07
N LEU A 686 -15.77 -26.94 35.59
CA LEU A 686 -15.66 -27.31 34.17
C LEU A 686 -16.91 -26.92 33.38
N SER A 687 -18.08 -26.99 34.02
CA SER A 687 -19.35 -26.46 33.53
C SER A 687 -20.29 -26.21 34.71
N GLY A 688 -21.27 -25.32 34.52
CA GLY A 688 -22.23 -24.95 35.56
C GLY A 688 -21.86 -23.67 36.33
N LYS A 689 -22.69 -23.35 37.32
CA LYS A 689 -22.54 -22.20 38.23
C LYS A 689 -22.89 -22.58 39.66
N VAL A 690 -22.15 -22.01 40.60
CA VAL A 690 -22.39 -22.14 42.04
C VAL A 690 -22.61 -20.77 42.68
N LYS A 691 -23.48 -20.75 43.69
CA LYS A 691 -23.67 -19.61 44.59
C LYS A 691 -22.90 -19.85 45.88
N VAL A 692 -22.11 -18.87 46.31
CA VAL A 692 -21.46 -18.82 47.63
C VAL A 692 -22.30 -17.93 48.55
N TYR A 693 -22.62 -18.40 49.75
CA TYR A 693 -23.48 -17.67 50.69
C TYR A 693 -23.17 -18.03 52.14
N ASN A 694 -23.49 -17.13 53.08
CA ASN A 694 -23.51 -17.43 54.52
C ASN A 694 -24.93 -17.32 55.05
N THR A 695 -25.17 -17.85 56.23
CA THR A 695 -26.47 -17.72 56.90
C THR A 695 -26.38 -16.66 58.01
N ASP A 696 -27.30 -15.70 58.02
CA ASP A 696 -27.35 -14.71 59.10
C ASP A 696 -27.86 -15.31 60.42
N LYS A 697 -27.82 -14.53 61.52
CA LYS A 697 -28.26 -14.98 62.85
C LYS A 697 -29.75 -15.35 62.94
N VAL A 698 -30.54 -15.06 61.92
CA VAL A 698 -31.99 -15.28 61.85
C VAL A 698 -32.34 -16.39 60.84
N GLY A 699 -31.35 -16.95 60.15
CA GLY A 699 -31.53 -18.06 59.22
C GLY A 699 -31.67 -17.66 57.75
N ASN A 700 -31.43 -16.40 57.37
CA ASN A 700 -31.52 -15.97 55.96
C ASN A 700 -30.19 -16.19 55.22
N GLU A 701 -30.26 -16.66 53.97
CA GLU A 701 -29.10 -16.79 53.08
C GLU A 701 -28.62 -15.40 52.59
N ILE A 702 -27.39 -15.02 52.90
CA ILE A 702 -26.69 -13.85 52.36
C ILE A 702 -25.75 -14.32 51.25
N GLU A 703 -26.08 -14.02 50.00
CA GLU A 703 -25.23 -14.31 48.84
C GLU A 703 -23.95 -13.45 48.85
N LEU A 704 -22.79 -14.11 48.79
CA LEU A 704 -21.47 -13.48 48.80
C LEU A 704 -20.85 -13.39 47.40
N ALA A 705 -21.04 -14.41 46.57
CA ALA A 705 -20.52 -14.46 45.20
C ALA A 705 -21.22 -15.50 44.34
N LEU A 706 -21.15 -15.32 43.02
CA LEU A 706 -21.48 -16.34 42.02
C LEU A 706 -20.19 -16.72 41.29
N ILE A 707 -19.91 -18.03 41.23
CA ILE A 707 -18.69 -18.56 40.61
C ILE A 707 -19.10 -19.47 39.45
N GLU A 708 -18.48 -19.27 38.29
CA GLU A 708 -18.81 -19.98 37.05
C GLU A 708 -17.61 -20.69 36.43
N LYS A 709 -17.88 -21.45 35.35
CA LYS A 709 -16.89 -22.19 34.56
C LYS A 709 -15.58 -21.40 34.38
N GLY A 710 -14.45 -22.09 34.57
CA GLY A 710 -13.10 -21.53 34.39
C GLY A 710 -12.49 -20.96 35.66
N ASN A 711 -13.26 -20.87 36.75
CA ASN A 711 -12.79 -20.42 38.06
C ASN A 711 -12.70 -21.58 39.06
N ILE A 712 -11.91 -21.38 40.12
CA ILE A 712 -11.84 -22.30 41.27
C ILE A 712 -12.60 -21.76 42.48
N PHE A 713 -12.98 -22.65 43.38
CA PHE A 713 -13.44 -22.30 44.72
C PHE A 713 -12.95 -23.30 45.78
N GLY A 714 -12.94 -22.84 47.04
CA GLY A 714 -12.52 -23.63 48.19
C GLY A 714 -11.04 -23.51 48.54
N GLU A 715 -10.26 -22.80 47.75
CA GLU A 715 -8.84 -22.51 47.96
C GLU A 715 -8.60 -21.60 49.17
N MET A 716 -9.46 -20.58 49.40
CA MET A 716 -9.26 -19.60 50.47
C MET A 716 -9.15 -20.24 51.87
N ALA A 717 -9.99 -21.23 52.15
CA ALA A 717 -10.01 -21.94 53.43
C ALA A 717 -8.74 -22.77 53.69
N LEU A 718 -7.99 -23.12 52.64
CA LEU A 718 -6.71 -23.83 52.77
C LEU A 718 -5.58 -22.90 53.23
N PHE A 719 -5.69 -21.59 52.98
CA PHE A 719 -4.69 -20.60 53.39
C PHE A 719 -4.99 -19.95 54.75
N ASP A 720 -6.24 -19.97 55.23
CA ASP A 720 -6.69 -19.10 56.34
C ASP A 720 -7.53 -19.81 57.43
N LYS A 721 -7.03 -20.95 57.97
CA LYS A 721 -7.51 -21.70 59.18
C LYS A 721 -8.26 -23.04 58.95
N GLY A 722 -8.27 -23.60 57.73
CA GLY A 722 -8.62 -25.01 57.51
C GLY A 722 -10.11 -25.38 57.60
N VAL A 723 -11.01 -24.40 57.74
CA VAL A 723 -12.47 -24.59 57.69
C VAL A 723 -13.09 -23.64 56.66
N ARG A 724 -14.17 -24.06 55.99
CA ARG A 724 -14.86 -23.29 54.95
C ARG A 724 -15.49 -22.02 55.55
N SER A 725 -15.26 -20.88 54.91
CA SER A 725 -15.76 -19.57 55.35
C SER A 725 -17.21 -19.28 54.93
N ALA A 726 -17.77 -20.09 54.04
CA ALA A 726 -19.09 -19.91 53.45
C ALA A 726 -19.64 -21.25 52.92
N CYS A 727 -20.97 -21.34 52.77
CA CYS A 727 -21.64 -22.42 52.07
C CYS A 727 -21.54 -22.21 50.55
N VAL A 728 -21.44 -23.30 49.79
CA VAL A 728 -21.45 -23.28 48.31
C VAL A 728 -22.55 -24.20 47.82
N LYS A 729 -23.45 -23.71 46.95
CA LYS A 729 -24.58 -24.48 46.41
C LYS A 729 -24.63 -24.38 44.89
N THR A 730 -24.86 -25.50 44.22
CA THR A 730 -25.09 -25.52 42.76
C THR A 730 -26.42 -24.83 42.45
N ILE A 731 -26.41 -23.91 41.49
CA ILE A 731 -27.65 -23.28 41.00
C ILE A 731 -28.11 -23.86 39.66
N GLU A 732 -27.22 -24.59 38.99
CA GLU A 732 -27.51 -25.41 37.81
C GLU A 732 -26.70 -26.71 37.87
N ASN A 733 -26.93 -27.64 36.93
CA ASN A 733 -26.13 -28.87 36.86
C ASN A 733 -24.66 -28.50 36.61
N CYS A 734 -23.78 -28.92 37.53
CA CYS A 734 -22.36 -28.58 37.49
C CYS A 734 -21.50 -29.81 37.21
N GLU A 735 -20.35 -29.58 36.60
CA GLU A 735 -19.27 -30.54 36.50
C GLU A 735 -18.00 -29.92 37.07
N PHE A 736 -17.41 -30.58 38.06
CA PHE A 736 -16.23 -30.10 38.77
C PHE A 736 -15.03 -31.00 38.50
N LEU A 737 -13.84 -30.40 38.54
CA LEU A 737 -12.59 -31.10 38.75
C LEU A 737 -12.12 -30.83 40.18
N ILE A 738 -12.02 -31.88 40.99
CA ILE A 738 -11.78 -31.80 42.43
C ILE A 738 -10.33 -32.18 42.71
N PHE A 739 -9.58 -31.28 43.34
CA PHE A 739 -8.19 -31.49 43.73
C PHE A 739 -8.09 -31.78 45.23
N ASN A 740 -7.12 -32.62 45.61
CA ASN A 740 -6.73 -32.77 47.01
C ASN A 740 -6.09 -31.46 47.51
N GLY A 741 -6.62 -30.90 48.59
CA GLY A 741 -6.19 -29.60 49.11
C GLY A 741 -4.73 -29.54 49.55
N ALA A 742 -4.20 -30.61 50.15
CA ALA A 742 -2.80 -30.66 50.60
C ALA A 742 -1.83 -30.66 49.40
N LYS A 743 -2.14 -31.45 48.36
CA LYS A 743 -1.31 -31.50 47.14
C LYS A 743 -1.41 -30.22 46.32
N PHE A 744 -2.61 -29.63 46.25
CA PHE A 744 -2.83 -28.34 45.60
C PHE A 744 -1.99 -27.25 46.26
N LEU A 745 -1.95 -27.19 47.59
CA LEU A 745 -1.16 -26.22 48.35
C LEU A 745 0.35 -26.45 48.21
N GLU A 746 0.80 -27.71 48.23
CA GLU A 746 2.20 -28.09 48.02
C GLU A 746 2.74 -27.54 46.69
N LEU A 747 1.97 -27.71 45.61
CA LEU A 747 2.35 -27.22 44.28
C LEU A 747 2.17 -25.70 44.15
N ALA A 748 1.08 -25.14 44.67
CA ALA A 748 0.84 -23.69 44.56
C ALA A 748 1.88 -22.84 45.35
N LEU A 749 2.54 -23.41 46.35
CA LEU A 749 3.59 -22.76 47.15
C LEU A 749 5.03 -23.14 46.75
N SER A 750 5.21 -24.11 45.84
CA SER A 750 6.51 -24.45 45.25
C SER A 750 6.89 -23.45 44.17
#